data_AF-A0AAV5R5L8-F1
#
_entry.id   AF-A0AAV5R5L8-F1
#
_cell.length_a   1.000
_cell.length_b   1.000
_cell.length_c   1.000
_cell.angle_alpha   90.00
_cell.angle_beta   90.00
_cell.angle_gamma   90.00
#
_symmetry.space_group_name_H-M   'P 1'
#
loop_
_entity.id
_entity.type
_entity.pdbx_description
1 polymer ?
#
loop_
_entity_poly.entity_id
_entity_poly.type
_entity_poly.pdbx_seq_one_letter_code
_entity_poly.pdbx_strand_id
1 'polypeptide(L)'
;MDNGIDVFASVTQKQFGKHGKKQNGLAKGEKGDNVKVSKNDKKTKKIVHDLFVQGTNDSSIVSKRSVEIIYNPIVEPESKPYFQHFVKKSPRRSPVINRGYWIRMKSIRMAIEKIIEAQPIGQRINIINLGCGYDPLPFQLLDDQKFKDRKLYCIDVDFPELIGYKSQMINMAPELKELIGENIQNHGIPGIIKTENYATMGCDLTNKELYCQQLESFTANSSATTNIFIAEVSLAYMTPETANPIINTSSEFSNSHFLILEQLMPSGGHHPFAKRMINHFKKMEAPLQCVHTYPTILDQINRFKKLGFQNVNARNLIGCWDLVPNEIKKKVHEVEAFDEWEEFIFFGQHYINLHATNQEGVEVYSTSYAELYKPLPVSKFGYNWKTEKTELPTELERKFHNCFSIKNDRLITCGSNQSRLSDTHGLNKDIQITTPKEFEGRVSAKSVKMNNAVYLIGGRRIPGIGIDEVWKLSENSNGYEWNVQKSLDSGLVKHSCVKFGDDILIYGGSNGEGFQIYSPNGLSYQLQFSDENVLLEGSEIIELDGKYYLIGGKIFDSGSFTFNDKLYEITVDLDNKKVLLTVIMVHPVLARYGFKSFTKNGNIIIIGGVGMKLYDQFDTAIEINIPTKTISSITIDDECWATSPVFVGSSTIETDNNVWIVGGGAVCYGFGSVWNGIVSLGLETEAQTI
;
A
#
# COMPACT_ATOMS: atom_id res chain seq x y z
N MET A 1 -42.47 21.32 -14.71
CA MET A 1 -42.05 20.12 -13.97
C MET A 1 -40.58 19.91 -14.25
N ASP A 2 -39.73 20.40 -13.34
CA ASP A 2 -38.28 20.26 -13.39
C ASP A 2 -37.88 18.79 -13.36
N ASN A 3 -37.42 18.27 -14.50
CA ASN A 3 -36.67 17.02 -14.54
C ASN A 3 -35.18 17.32 -14.21
N GLY A 4 -34.94 17.98 -13.08
CA GLY A 4 -33.60 18.35 -12.62
C GLY A 4 -32.79 17.10 -12.28
N ILE A 5 -31.90 16.69 -13.17
CA ILE A 5 -30.89 15.67 -12.88
C ILE A 5 -29.98 16.25 -11.80
N ASP A 6 -29.88 15.59 -10.65
CA ASP A 6 -28.93 15.96 -9.61
C ASP A 6 -27.50 15.87 -10.16
N VAL A 7 -26.88 17.03 -10.39
CA VAL A 7 -25.51 17.12 -10.92
C VAL A 7 -24.48 16.52 -9.97
N PHE A 8 -24.80 16.27 -8.69
CA PHE A 8 -23.93 15.63 -7.71
C PHE A 8 -24.19 14.13 -7.53
N ALA A 9 -25.16 13.55 -8.24
CA ALA A 9 -25.38 12.11 -8.25
C ALA A 9 -24.20 11.37 -8.89
N SER A 10 -24.06 10.07 -8.60
CA SER A 10 -22.99 9.26 -9.20
C SER A 10 -23.13 9.23 -10.72
N VAL A 11 -22.02 9.06 -11.44
CA VAL A 11 -22.04 9.03 -12.92
C VAL A 11 -22.97 7.93 -13.43
N THR A 12 -22.89 6.77 -12.79
CA THR A 12 -23.76 5.63 -13.03
C THR A 12 -25.23 6.00 -12.82
N GLN A 13 -25.60 6.67 -11.72
CA GLN A 13 -26.98 7.13 -11.47
C GLN A 13 -27.47 8.11 -12.53
N LYS A 14 -26.63 9.08 -12.93
CA LYS A 14 -26.97 10.09 -13.95
C LYS A 14 -27.30 9.46 -15.30
N GLN A 15 -26.57 8.42 -15.69
CA GLN A 15 -26.75 7.79 -17.01
C GLN A 15 -27.83 6.70 -17.03
N PHE A 16 -27.97 5.87 -15.98
CA PHE A 16 -29.07 4.91 -15.90
C PHE A 16 -30.45 5.59 -15.79
N GLY A 17 -30.53 6.74 -15.11
CA GLY A 17 -31.76 7.55 -15.07
C GLY A 17 -32.22 8.09 -16.45
N LYS A 18 -31.28 8.27 -17.40
CA LYS A 18 -31.59 8.65 -18.79
C LYS A 18 -32.05 7.45 -19.64
N HIS A 19 -31.49 6.26 -19.42
CA HIS A 19 -31.80 5.06 -20.20
C HIS A 19 -33.07 4.31 -19.75
N GLY A 20 -33.46 4.40 -18.48
CA GLY A 20 -34.69 3.78 -17.96
C GLY A 20 -35.99 4.27 -18.60
N LYS A 21 -35.99 5.43 -19.27
CA LYS A 21 -37.16 5.96 -20.00
C LYS A 21 -37.28 5.42 -21.45
N LYS A 22 -36.28 4.72 -22.00
CA LYS A 22 -36.28 4.23 -23.40
C LYS A 22 -36.47 2.72 -23.59
N GLN A 23 -36.59 1.92 -22.52
CA GLN A 23 -36.64 0.44 -22.62
C GLN A 23 -38.02 -0.22 -22.39
N ASN A 24 -39.14 0.53 -22.34
CA ASN A 24 -40.49 -0.06 -22.21
C ASN A 24 -41.10 -0.50 -23.56
N GLY A 25 -40.34 -1.16 -24.42
CA GLY A 25 -40.88 -1.69 -25.66
C GLY A 25 -39.89 -2.57 -26.40
N LEU A 26 -39.80 -3.84 -26.01
CA LEU A 26 -39.50 -4.98 -26.89
C LEU A 26 -39.71 -6.26 -26.07
N ALA A 27 -40.80 -6.97 -26.39
CA ALA A 27 -41.21 -8.20 -25.75
C ALA A 27 -40.53 -9.43 -26.37
N LYS A 28 -40.30 -10.42 -25.50
CA LYS A 28 -40.00 -11.86 -25.66
C LYS A 28 -39.98 -12.46 -27.08
N GLY A 29 -38.88 -13.15 -27.41
CA GLY A 29 -38.75 -14.14 -28.49
C GLY A 29 -37.66 -15.18 -28.16
N GLU A 30 -37.88 -16.41 -28.60
CA GLU A 30 -37.35 -17.69 -28.08
C GLU A 30 -35.87 -18.04 -28.38
N LYS A 31 -35.37 -19.04 -27.65
CA LYS A 31 -34.01 -19.61 -27.69
C LYS A 31 -33.76 -20.45 -28.95
N GLY A 32 -32.58 -20.27 -29.56
CA GLY A 32 -31.97 -21.17 -30.53
C GLY A 32 -30.48 -20.85 -30.71
N ASP A 33 -29.64 -21.90 -30.68
CA ASP A 33 -28.17 -21.85 -30.66
C ASP A 33 -27.51 -21.31 -31.96
N ASN A 34 -26.23 -20.92 -31.81
CA ASN A 34 -25.29 -20.31 -32.77
C ASN A 34 -25.45 -18.80 -33.07
N VAL A 35 -25.03 -17.96 -32.11
CA VAL A 35 -24.95 -16.50 -32.31
C VAL A 35 -23.51 -16.08 -32.63
N LYS A 36 -23.26 -15.76 -33.90
CA LYS A 36 -22.20 -14.81 -34.29
C LYS A 36 -22.47 -13.52 -33.50
N VAL A 37 -21.60 -13.18 -32.54
CA VAL A 37 -21.71 -11.95 -31.74
C VAL A 37 -21.87 -10.76 -32.69
N SER A 38 -23.04 -10.13 -32.68
CA SER A 38 -23.39 -9.07 -33.62
C SER A 38 -22.58 -7.80 -33.32
N LYS A 39 -22.34 -6.94 -34.33
CA LYS A 39 -21.69 -5.62 -34.11
C LYS A 39 -22.46 -4.74 -33.10
N ASN A 40 -23.78 -4.93 -32.99
CA ASN A 40 -24.61 -4.22 -32.01
C ASN A 40 -24.34 -4.69 -30.57
N ASP A 41 -24.14 -5.98 -30.32
CA ASP A 41 -23.80 -6.49 -28.98
C ASP A 41 -22.44 -5.99 -28.49
N LYS A 42 -21.45 -5.88 -29.38
CA LYS A 42 -20.15 -5.30 -29.05
C LYS A 42 -20.25 -3.81 -28.70
N LYS A 43 -21.08 -3.06 -29.43
CA LYS A 43 -21.31 -1.62 -29.19
C LYS A 43 -22.02 -1.37 -27.86
N THR A 44 -23.06 -2.17 -27.54
CA THR A 44 -23.76 -2.10 -26.25
C THR A 44 -22.85 -2.47 -25.08
N LYS A 45 -22.02 -3.52 -25.23
CA LYS A 45 -21.02 -3.89 -24.21
C LYS A 45 -19.97 -2.81 -23.98
N LYS A 46 -19.49 -2.14 -25.03
CA LYS A 46 -18.56 -0.99 -24.89
C LYS A 46 -19.21 0.15 -24.09
N ILE A 47 -20.42 0.56 -24.44
CA ILE A 47 -21.14 1.64 -23.74
C ILE A 47 -21.32 1.32 -22.25
N VAL A 48 -21.71 0.08 -21.92
CA VAL A 48 -21.87 -0.36 -20.53
C VAL A 48 -20.53 -0.38 -19.79
N HIS A 49 -19.46 -0.83 -20.42
CA HIS A 49 -18.13 -0.80 -19.82
C HIS A 49 -17.65 0.65 -19.56
N ASP A 50 -17.78 1.54 -20.54
CA ASP A 50 -17.39 2.95 -20.43
C ASP A 50 -18.13 3.63 -19.25
N LEU A 51 -19.41 3.30 -19.04
CA LEU A 51 -20.22 3.77 -17.91
C LEU A 51 -19.65 3.39 -16.54
N PHE A 52 -19.16 2.16 -16.40
CA PHE A 52 -18.57 1.68 -15.15
C PHE A 52 -17.19 2.30 -14.90
N VAL A 53 -16.39 2.46 -15.96
CA VAL A 53 -15.12 3.20 -15.90
C VAL A 53 -15.37 4.62 -15.41
N GLN A 54 -16.38 5.32 -15.95
CA GLN A 54 -16.75 6.66 -15.50
C GLN A 54 -17.21 6.69 -14.03
N GLY A 55 -17.82 5.61 -13.51
CA GLY A 55 -18.21 5.48 -12.11
C GLY A 55 -17.04 5.39 -11.12
N THR A 56 -15.83 5.03 -11.58
CA THR A 56 -14.64 4.98 -10.71
C THR A 56 -14.21 6.37 -10.21
N ASN A 57 -14.51 7.42 -10.99
CA ASN A 57 -14.26 8.81 -10.66
C ASN A 57 -14.88 9.19 -9.29
N ASP A 58 -16.11 8.77 -9.03
CA ASP A 58 -16.82 9.10 -7.79
C ASP A 58 -16.09 8.54 -6.56
N SER A 59 -15.46 7.36 -6.67
CA SER A 59 -14.71 6.75 -5.55
C SER A 59 -13.39 7.49 -5.25
N SER A 60 -12.67 7.86 -6.31
CA SER A 60 -11.38 8.55 -6.22
C SER A 60 -11.54 9.95 -5.63
N ILE A 61 -12.44 10.77 -6.18
CA ILE A 61 -12.64 12.17 -5.76
C ILE A 61 -13.16 12.24 -4.31
N VAL A 62 -14.01 11.31 -3.88
CA VAL A 62 -14.46 11.20 -2.47
C VAL A 62 -13.27 10.91 -1.55
N SER A 63 -12.32 10.10 -1.96
CA SER A 63 -11.13 9.79 -1.15
C SER A 63 -10.16 10.98 -1.11
N LYS A 64 -9.98 11.70 -2.23
CA LYS A 64 -9.22 12.97 -2.27
C LYS A 64 -9.86 14.05 -1.40
N ARG A 65 -11.19 14.17 -1.37
CA ARG A 65 -11.92 15.10 -0.48
C ARG A 65 -11.73 14.76 1.01
N SER A 66 -11.70 13.48 1.36
CA SER A 66 -11.38 13.04 2.73
C SER A 66 -10.00 13.55 3.16
N VAL A 67 -9.00 13.46 2.27
CA VAL A 67 -7.66 14.01 2.51
C VAL A 67 -7.69 15.53 2.63
N GLU A 68 -8.37 16.26 1.73
CA GLU A 68 -8.45 17.72 1.82
C GLU A 68 -9.02 18.20 3.16
N ILE A 69 -10.05 17.52 3.69
CA ILE A 69 -10.66 17.90 4.98
C ILE A 69 -9.71 17.61 6.15
N ILE A 70 -8.96 16.51 6.10
CA ILE A 70 -8.22 15.99 7.26
C ILE A 70 -6.76 16.46 7.27
N TYR A 71 -6.09 16.46 6.11
CA TYR A 71 -4.65 16.71 5.98
C TYR A 71 -4.34 18.18 5.71
N ASN A 72 -5.10 18.87 4.84
CA ASN A 72 -4.76 20.25 4.46
C ASN A 72 -4.69 21.21 5.65
N PRO A 73 -5.57 21.16 6.67
CA PRO A 73 -5.49 22.08 7.81
C PRO A 73 -4.14 22.04 8.56
N ILE A 74 -3.39 20.94 8.46
CA ILE A 74 -2.09 20.76 9.12
C ILE A 74 -0.94 20.88 8.11
N VAL A 75 -1.06 20.22 6.96
CA VAL A 75 0.04 20.08 6.01
C VAL A 75 0.13 21.27 5.05
N GLU A 76 -1.01 21.83 4.64
CA GLU A 76 -1.13 22.90 3.64
C GLU A 76 -2.23 23.91 4.05
N PRO A 77 -2.10 24.59 5.21
CA PRO A 77 -3.18 25.39 5.81
C PRO A 77 -3.61 26.59 4.95
N GLU A 78 -2.72 27.07 4.09
CA GLU A 78 -3.00 28.17 3.16
C GLU A 78 -3.76 27.73 1.90
N SER A 79 -3.89 26.41 1.65
CA SER A 79 -4.61 25.89 0.49
C SER A 79 -6.11 26.02 0.68
N LYS A 80 -6.79 26.65 -0.29
CA LYS A 80 -8.25 26.66 -0.34
C LYS A 80 -8.81 25.27 -0.64
N PRO A 81 -10.03 24.94 -0.14
CA PRO A 81 -10.69 23.69 -0.45
C PRO A 81 -11.39 23.73 -1.82
N TYR A 82 -10.93 22.91 -2.76
CA TYR A 82 -11.47 22.82 -4.12
C TYR A 82 -12.31 21.57 -4.35
N PHE A 83 -12.05 20.45 -3.65
CA PHE A 83 -12.82 19.22 -3.88
C PHE A 83 -14.30 19.37 -3.47
N GLN A 84 -14.62 20.31 -2.58
CA GLN A 84 -16.01 20.59 -2.15
C GLN A 84 -16.96 20.98 -3.30
N HIS A 85 -16.43 21.60 -4.35
CA HIS A 85 -17.22 22.03 -5.51
C HIS A 85 -17.68 20.86 -6.37
N PHE A 86 -17.03 19.70 -6.22
CA PHE A 86 -17.31 18.48 -6.98
C PHE A 86 -17.92 17.37 -6.10
N VAL A 87 -17.63 17.37 -4.79
CA VAL A 87 -18.17 16.42 -3.81
C VAL A 87 -18.68 17.18 -2.58
N LYS A 88 -20.01 17.26 -2.46
CA LYS A 88 -20.67 17.97 -1.34
C LYS A 88 -20.56 17.27 0.02
N LYS A 89 -20.47 15.93 0.01
CA LYS A 89 -20.37 15.17 1.28
C LYS A 89 -18.98 15.39 1.89
N SER A 90 -18.90 15.27 3.21
CA SER A 90 -17.64 15.20 3.97
C SER A 90 -17.34 13.74 4.31
N PRO A 91 -16.83 12.94 3.36
CA PRO A 91 -16.50 11.55 3.60
C PRO A 91 -15.30 11.42 4.54
N ARG A 92 -15.26 10.33 5.30
CA ARG A 92 -14.06 9.90 6.03
C ARG A 92 -13.63 8.53 5.52
N ARG A 93 -12.35 8.40 5.17
CA ARG A 93 -11.69 7.12 4.88
C ARG A 93 -10.85 6.67 6.08
N SER A 94 -10.39 5.42 6.05
CA SER A 94 -9.42 4.94 7.05
C SER A 94 -8.08 5.68 6.92
N PRO A 95 -7.27 5.75 8.00
CA PRO A 95 -5.97 6.41 7.97
C PRO A 95 -5.06 5.91 6.84
N VAL A 96 -5.00 4.59 6.58
CA VAL A 96 -4.26 4.03 5.45
C VAL A 96 -4.70 4.56 4.09
N ILE A 97 -6.01 4.67 3.85
CA ILE A 97 -6.55 5.19 2.59
C ILE A 97 -6.27 6.69 2.47
N ASN A 98 -6.47 7.47 3.54
CA ASN A 98 -6.15 8.90 3.52
C ASN A 98 -4.67 9.13 3.20
N ARG A 99 -3.76 8.45 3.91
CA ARG A 99 -2.32 8.60 3.71
C ARG A 99 -1.89 8.17 2.30
N GLY A 100 -2.48 7.09 1.78
CA GLY A 100 -2.20 6.63 0.42
C GLY A 100 -2.70 7.60 -0.66
N TYR A 101 -3.88 8.19 -0.50
CA TYR A 101 -4.36 9.24 -1.40
C TYR A 101 -3.57 10.54 -1.27
N TRP A 102 -3.10 10.87 -0.05
CA TRP A 102 -2.24 12.01 0.17
C TRP A 102 -0.92 11.86 -0.60
N ILE A 103 -0.20 10.73 -0.46
CA ILE A 103 1.06 10.53 -1.20
C ILE A 103 0.84 10.42 -2.71
N ARG A 104 -0.28 9.82 -3.13
CA ARG A 104 -0.70 9.78 -4.55
C ARG A 104 -0.78 11.19 -5.13
N MET A 105 -1.57 12.08 -4.52
CA MET A 105 -1.71 13.47 -4.97
C MET A 105 -0.39 14.25 -4.84
N LYS A 106 0.31 14.10 -3.71
CA LYS A 106 1.56 14.83 -3.45
C LYS A 106 2.65 14.46 -4.46
N SER A 107 2.73 13.19 -4.86
CA SER A 107 3.74 12.73 -5.82
C SER A 107 3.54 13.32 -7.22
N ILE A 108 2.30 13.43 -7.71
CA ILE A 108 1.98 14.12 -8.96
C ILE A 108 2.27 15.62 -8.84
N ARG A 109 1.84 16.26 -7.74
CA ARG A 109 2.09 17.68 -7.50
C ARG A 109 3.58 18.03 -7.51
N MET A 110 4.40 17.25 -6.79
CA MET A 110 5.86 17.45 -6.76
C MET A 110 6.51 17.26 -8.15
N ALA A 111 6.01 16.31 -8.95
CA ALA A 111 6.51 16.11 -10.31
C ALA A 111 6.16 17.29 -11.23
N ILE A 112 4.92 17.80 -11.16
CA ILE A 112 4.48 18.99 -11.90
C ILE A 112 5.31 20.21 -11.49
N GLU A 113 5.47 20.44 -10.18
CA GLU A 113 6.27 21.53 -9.61
C GLU A 113 7.68 21.55 -10.21
N LYS A 114 8.39 20.42 -10.16
CA LYS A 114 9.75 20.31 -10.73
C LYS A 114 9.80 20.62 -12.22
N ILE A 115 8.83 20.15 -12.99
CA ILE A 115 8.81 20.41 -14.44
C ILE A 115 8.56 21.89 -14.72
N ILE A 116 7.60 22.53 -14.03
CA ILE A 116 7.29 23.97 -14.17
C ILE A 116 8.49 24.82 -13.78
N GLU A 117 9.16 24.49 -12.68
CA GLU A 117 10.32 25.21 -12.18
C GLU A 117 11.49 25.20 -13.17
N ALA A 118 11.67 24.08 -13.88
CA ALA A 118 12.70 23.93 -14.91
C ALA A 118 12.45 24.74 -16.19
N GLN A 119 11.24 25.25 -16.42
CA GLN A 119 10.94 26.02 -17.63
C GLN A 119 11.35 27.51 -17.49
N PRO A 120 11.80 28.15 -18.57
CA PRO A 120 11.94 29.61 -18.67
C PRO A 120 10.68 30.38 -18.22
N ILE A 121 10.90 31.51 -17.56
CA ILE A 121 9.82 32.45 -17.21
C ILE A 121 9.18 32.98 -18.49
N GLY A 122 7.85 33.04 -18.53
CA GLY A 122 7.09 33.55 -19.67
C GLY A 122 6.88 32.54 -20.81
N GLN A 123 7.51 31.36 -20.76
CA GLN A 123 7.16 30.23 -21.63
C GLN A 123 5.77 29.69 -21.26
N ARG A 124 4.97 29.34 -22.27
CA ARG A 124 3.65 28.73 -22.06
C ARG A 124 3.82 27.28 -21.61
N ILE A 125 3.06 26.90 -20.59
CA ILE A 125 3.04 25.52 -20.07
C ILE A 125 1.61 25.00 -20.14
N ASN A 126 1.36 24.05 -21.03
CA ASN A 126 0.09 23.34 -21.09
C ASN A 126 0.09 22.21 -20.06
N ILE A 127 -0.85 22.23 -19.12
CA ILE A 127 -1.09 21.14 -18.16
C ILE A 127 -2.29 20.33 -18.64
N ILE A 128 -2.07 19.13 -19.16
CA ILE A 128 -3.07 18.34 -19.89
C ILE A 128 -3.44 17.12 -19.04
N ASN A 129 -4.61 17.17 -18.38
CA ASN A 129 -5.08 16.12 -17.48
C ASN A 129 -5.95 15.10 -18.25
N LEU A 130 -5.39 13.93 -18.55
CA LEU A 130 -5.98 12.86 -19.34
C LEU A 130 -6.84 11.95 -18.47
N GLY A 131 -8.15 11.91 -18.72
CA GLY A 131 -9.12 11.25 -17.86
C GLY A 131 -9.29 12.00 -16.54
N CYS A 132 -9.50 13.32 -16.62
CA CYS A 132 -9.47 14.21 -15.48
C CYS A 132 -10.55 13.94 -14.44
N GLY A 133 -11.63 13.25 -14.79
CA GLY A 133 -12.80 13.09 -13.94
C GLY A 133 -13.28 14.44 -13.39
N TYR A 134 -13.54 14.50 -12.08
CA TYR A 134 -13.82 15.76 -11.38
C TYR A 134 -12.61 16.31 -10.60
N ASP A 135 -11.39 16.02 -11.03
CA ASP A 135 -10.18 16.48 -10.36
C ASP A 135 -10.06 18.02 -10.40
N PRO A 136 -9.91 18.71 -9.26
CA PRO A 136 -9.71 20.15 -9.20
C PRO A 136 -8.27 20.62 -9.40
N LEU A 137 -7.32 19.74 -9.73
CA LEU A 137 -5.90 20.07 -9.91
C LEU A 137 -5.65 21.36 -10.74
N PRO A 138 -6.34 21.63 -11.87
CA PRO A 138 -6.21 22.89 -12.59
C PRO A 138 -6.40 24.13 -11.70
N PHE A 139 -7.44 24.15 -10.88
CA PHE A 139 -7.75 25.28 -10.01
C PHE A 139 -6.72 25.42 -8.87
N GLN A 140 -6.24 24.29 -8.34
CA GLN A 140 -5.17 24.26 -7.35
C GLN A 140 -3.82 24.74 -7.91
N LEU A 141 -3.58 24.59 -9.21
CA LEU A 141 -2.36 25.09 -9.86
C LEU A 141 -2.48 26.59 -10.18
N LEU A 142 -3.65 27.02 -10.66
CA LEU A 142 -3.89 28.41 -11.03
C LEU A 142 -3.97 29.37 -9.82
N ASP A 143 -4.42 28.89 -8.65
CA ASP A 143 -4.47 29.72 -7.42
C ASP A 143 -3.16 29.71 -6.62
N ASP A 144 -2.22 28.79 -6.94
CA ASP A 144 -0.95 28.70 -6.18
C ASP A 144 -0.03 29.88 -6.52
N GLN A 145 0.28 30.66 -5.49
CA GLN A 145 1.14 31.84 -5.57
C GLN A 145 2.57 31.52 -6.07
N LYS A 146 3.03 30.27 -5.95
CA LYS A 146 4.31 29.82 -6.53
C LYS A 146 4.34 29.92 -8.05
N PHE A 147 3.17 29.88 -8.70
CA PHE A 147 3.05 29.86 -10.16
C PHE A 147 2.50 31.14 -10.76
N LYS A 148 2.31 32.21 -9.97
CA LYS A 148 1.76 33.49 -10.45
C LYS A 148 2.54 34.11 -11.63
N ASP A 149 3.85 33.89 -11.69
CA ASP A 149 4.74 34.42 -12.74
C ASP A 149 4.92 33.41 -13.91
N ARG A 150 4.19 32.29 -13.89
CA ARG A 150 4.22 31.24 -14.90
C ARG A 150 2.98 31.33 -15.80
N LYS A 151 3.14 31.09 -17.10
CA LYS A 151 2.02 31.09 -18.06
C LYS A 151 1.40 29.70 -18.17
N LEU A 152 0.67 29.31 -17.13
CA LEU A 152 -0.03 28.02 -17.10
C LEU A 152 -1.31 28.07 -17.95
N TYR A 153 -1.55 27.00 -18.70
CA TYR A 153 -2.80 26.75 -19.41
C TYR A 153 -3.27 25.33 -19.13
N CYS A 154 -4.31 25.17 -18.32
CA CYS A 154 -4.78 23.86 -17.89
C CYS A 154 -5.87 23.33 -18.82
N ILE A 155 -5.78 22.06 -19.21
CA ILE A 155 -6.69 21.41 -20.15
C ILE A 155 -7.18 20.11 -19.52
N ASP A 156 -8.46 20.06 -19.20
CA ASP A 156 -9.12 18.86 -18.68
C ASP A 156 -9.68 18.03 -19.83
N VAL A 157 -9.25 16.77 -19.92
CA VAL A 157 -9.66 15.84 -20.98
C VAL A 157 -10.41 14.67 -20.36
N ASP A 158 -11.62 14.41 -20.84
CA ASP A 158 -12.38 13.21 -20.47
C ASP A 158 -13.48 12.94 -21.50
N PHE A 159 -14.26 11.87 -21.31
CA PHE A 159 -15.45 11.61 -22.11
C PHE A 159 -16.36 12.86 -22.18
N PRO A 160 -16.95 13.17 -23.34
CA PRO A 160 -17.80 14.34 -23.53
C PRO A 160 -18.89 14.49 -22.46
N GLU A 161 -19.49 13.38 -22.01
CA GLU A 161 -20.50 13.38 -20.96
C GLU A 161 -19.96 13.83 -19.61
N LEU A 162 -18.78 13.32 -19.20
CA LEU A 162 -18.13 13.71 -17.94
C LEU A 162 -17.70 15.18 -17.97
N ILE A 163 -17.14 15.64 -19.08
CA ILE A 163 -16.80 17.04 -19.28
C ILE A 163 -18.04 17.94 -19.21
N GLY A 164 -19.17 17.49 -19.76
CA GLY A 164 -20.45 18.19 -19.64
C GLY A 164 -20.87 18.37 -18.17
N TYR A 165 -20.79 17.31 -17.35
CA TYR A 165 -21.10 17.38 -15.93
C TYR A 165 -20.11 18.26 -15.14
N LYS A 166 -18.81 18.11 -15.39
CA LYS A 166 -17.77 18.92 -14.73
C LYS A 166 -17.97 20.41 -15.05
N SER A 167 -18.25 20.74 -16.30
CA SER A 167 -18.50 22.11 -16.74
C SER A 167 -19.77 22.70 -16.10
N GLN A 168 -20.80 21.90 -15.87
CA GLN A 168 -21.97 22.34 -15.09
C GLN A 168 -21.59 22.67 -13.64
N MET A 169 -20.82 21.80 -12.98
CA MET A 169 -20.34 22.05 -11.61
C MET A 169 -19.49 23.33 -11.53
N ILE A 170 -18.56 23.52 -12.48
CA ILE A 170 -17.73 24.73 -12.56
C ILE A 170 -18.59 25.97 -12.73
N ASN A 171 -19.58 25.93 -13.63
CA ASN A 171 -20.49 27.07 -13.85
C ASN A 171 -21.35 27.41 -12.63
N MET A 172 -21.62 26.44 -11.75
CA MET A 172 -22.35 26.63 -10.50
C MET A 172 -21.46 27.09 -9.33
N ALA A 173 -20.13 27.16 -9.52
CA ALA A 173 -19.17 27.54 -8.49
C ALA A 173 -18.52 28.90 -8.83
N PRO A 174 -18.98 30.02 -8.23
CA PRO A 174 -18.45 31.36 -8.51
C PRO A 174 -16.94 31.47 -8.31
N GLU A 175 -16.41 30.85 -7.25
CA GLU A 175 -14.97 30.84 -6.94
C GLU A 175 -14.12 30.23 -8.07
N LEU A 176 -14.60 29.15 -8.70
CA LEU A 176 -13.89 28.50 -9.80
C LEU A 176 -13.93 29.38 -11.06
N LYS A 177 -15.07 30.02 -11.33
CA LYS A 177 -15.24 30.93 -12.46
C LYS A 177 -14.36 32.17 -12.35
N GLU A 178 -14.28 32.75 -11.15
CA GLU A 178 -13.41 33.91 -10.89
C GLU A 178 -11.96 33.58 -11.21
N LEU A 179 -11.49 32.38 -10.84
CA LEU A 179 -10.12 31.94 -11.06
C LEU A 179 -9.76 31.74 -12.53
N ILE A 180 -10.69 31.20 -13.33
CA ILE A 180 -10.44 30.90 -14.76
C ILE A 180 -10.84 32.03 -15.72
N GLY A 181 -11.60 33.01 -15.25
CA GLY A 181 -12.05 34.16 -16.04
C GLY A 181 -13.22 33.85 -16.99
N GLU A 182 -13.43 34.75 -17.96
CA GLU A 182 -14.55 34.67 -18.91
C GLU A 182 -14.30 33.67 -20.04
N ASN A 183 -15.38 33.08 -20.56
CA ASN A 183 -15.32 32.11 -21.64
C ASN A 183 -15.15 32.83 -23.00
N ILE A 184 -14.10 32.47 -23.74
CA ILE A 184 -13.66 33.11 -25.00
C ILE A 184 -14.38 32.54 -26.23
N GLN A 185 -14.96 31.33 -26.16
CA GLN A 185 -15.67 30.71 -27.29
C GLN A 185 -17.07 30.19 -26.90
N ASN A 186 -18.10 30.98 -27.19
CA ASN A 186 -19.51 30.56 -27.17
C ASN A 186 -19.96 30.07 -28.56
N HIS A 187 -19.43 28.96 -29.06
CA HIS A 187 -19.93 28.34 -30.30
C HIS A 187 -21.21 27.51 -30.11
N GLY A 188 -21.92 27.67 -28.99
CA GLY A 188 -23.19 26.99 -28.74
C GLY A 188 -23.08 25.47 -28.52
N ILE A 189 -21.88 24.93 -28.31
CA ILE A 189 -21.70 23.53 -27.87
C ILE A 189 -21.89 23.50 -26.35
N PRO A 190 -22.99 22.92 -25.84
CA PRO A 190 -23.26 22.93 -24.40
C PRO A 190 -22.20 22.11 -23.65
N GLY A 191 -21.58 22.72 -22.64
CA GLY A 191 -20.66 22.01 -21.72
C GLY A 191 -19.16 22.10 -22.05
N ILE A 192 -18.74 22.96 -22.98
CA ILE A 192 -17.31 23.27 -23.22
C ILE A 192 -16.96 24.62 -22.59
N ILE A 193 -15.85 24.68 -21.85
CA ILE A 193 -15.27 25.89 -21.27
C ILE A 193 -13.94 26.16 -21.97
N LYS A 194 -13.69 27.40 -22.39
CA LYS A 194 -12.39 27.83 -22.90
C LYS A 194 -12.11 29.27 -22.49
N THR A 195 -11.13 29.47 -21.62
CA THR A 195 -10.71 30.77 -21.11
C THR A 195 -9.26 31.05 -21.48
N GLU A 196 -8.67 32.10 -20.91
CA GLU A 196 -7.27 32.48 -21.15
C GLU A 196 -6.27 31.48 -20.56
N ASN A 197 -6.66 30.74 -19.51
CA ASN A 197 -5.78 29.85 -18.74
C ASN A 197 -6.38 28.45 -18.46
N TYR A 198 -7.62 28.18 -18.87
CA TYR A 198 -8.28 26.89 -18.66
C TYR A 198 -9.15 26.47 -19.86
N ALA A 199 -9.20 25.17 -20.15
CA ALA A 199 -10.14 24.61 -21.11
C ALA A 199 -10.63 23.21 -20.72
N THR A 200 -11.82 22.86 -21.18
CA THR A 200 -12.32 21.48 -21.17
C THR A 200 -12.33 20.88 -22.58
N MET A 201 -11.99 19.61 -22.69
CA MET A 201 -11.86 18.86 -23.94
C MET A 201 -12.59 17.52 -23.82
N GLY A 202 -13.81 17.47 -24.35
CA GLY A 202 -14.57 16.23 -24.47
C GLY A 202 -13.98 15.33 -25.56
N CYS A 203 -13.28 14.27 -25.16
CA CYS A 203 -12.61 13.34 -26.06
C CYS A 203 -12.61 11.91 -25.48
N ASP A 204 -13.12 10.93 -26.25
CA ASP A 204 -12.80 9.52 -26.01
C ASP A 204 -11.34 9.30 -26.38
N LEU A 205 -10.46 9.01 -25.41
CA LEU A 205 -9.03 8.81 -25.63
C LEU A 205 -8.71 7.62 -26.55
N THR A 206 -9.68 6.76 -26.88
CA THR A 206 -9.49 5.74 -27.93
C THR A 206 -9.57 6.31 -29.35
N ASN A 207 -10.05 7.54 -29.53
CA ASN A 207 -10.08 8.26 -30.80
C ASN A 207 -8.83 9.13 -30.97
N LYS A 208 -7.75 8.51 -31.47
CA LYS A 208 -6.45 9.16 -31.67
C LYS A 208 -6.55 10.39 -32.56
N GLU A 209 -7.29 10.32 -33.67
CA GLU A 209 -7.38 11.42 -34.64
C GLU A 209 -7.99 12.68 -34.01
N LEU A 210 -9.09 12.51 -33.26
CA LEU A 210 -9.73 13.62 -32.55
C LEU A 210 -8.83 14.20 -31.46
N TYR A 211 -8.15 13.33 -30.71
CA TYR A 211 -7.20 13.73 -29.66
C TYR A 211 -6.08 14.63 -30.23
N CYS A 212 -5.44 14.22 -31.34
CA CYS A 212 -4.42 15.05 -32.00
C CYS A 212 -4.98 16.40 -32.46
N GLN A 213 -6.10 16.36 -33.19
CA GLN A 213 -6.71 17.55 -33.78
C GLN A 213 -7.08 18.58 -32.71
N GLN A 214 -7.62 18.15 -31.58
CA GLN A 214 -7.99 19.07 -30.50
C GLN A 214 -6.77 19.65 -29.79
N LEU A 215 -5.72 18.86 -29.56
CA LEU A 215 -4.48 19.35 -28.93
C LEU A 215 -3.74 20.39 -29.78
N GLU A 216 -3.77 20.27 -31.11
CA GLU A 216 -3.23 21.30 -32.02
C GLU A 216 -3.90 22.65 -31.79
N SER A 217 -5.22 22.66 -31.54
CA SER A 217 -5.97 23.89 -31.26
C SER A 217 -5.56 24.60 -29.96
N PHE A 218 -4.77 23.93 -29.11
CA PHE A 218 -4.20 24.45 -27.86
C PHE A 218 -2.70 24.75 -27.97
N THR A 219 -2.17 24.88 -29.19
CA THR A 219 -0.75 25.21 -29.47
C THR A 219 0.25 24.17 -28.94
N ALA A 220 -0.18 22.91 -28.78
CA ALA A 220 0.67 21.85 -28.23
C ALA A 220 1.90 21.55 -29.10
N ASN A 221 1.82 21.74 -30.43
CA ASN A 221 2.94 21.51 -31.36
C ASN A 221 3.96 22.67 -31.42
N SER A 222 3.76 23.76 -30.68
CA SER A 222 4.69 24.90 -30.69
C SER A 222 5.97 24.59 -29.91
N SER A 223 7.14 24.89 -30.47
CA SER A 223 8.43 24.79 -29.76
C SER A 223 8.57 25.78 -28.60
N ALA A 224 7.74 26.84 -28.57
CA ALA A 224 7.66 27.79 -27.47
C ALA A 224 6.70 27.36 -26.35
N THR A 225 6.14 26.15 -26.43
CA THR A 225 5.21 25.58 -25.45
C THR A 225 5.84 24.34 -24.82
N THR A 226 5.66 24.17 -23.51
CA THR A 226 5.94 22.92 -22.78
C THR A 226 4.63 22.21 -22.49
N ASN A 227 4.56 20.91 -22.75
CA ASN A 227 3.34 20.12 -22.54
C ASN A 227 3.56 19.11 -21.41
N ILE A 228 2.74 19.18 -20.37
CA ILE A 228 2.76 18.23 -19.24
C ILE A 228 1.47 17.41 -19.29
N PHE A 229 1.56 16.21 -19.84
CA PHE A 229 0.49 15.23 -19.86
C PHE A 229 0.44 14.49 -18.52
N ILE A 230 -0.76 14.35 -17.94
CA ILE A 230 -0.99 13.67 -16.67
C ILE A 230 -2.03 12.59 -16.90
N ALA A 231 -1.68 11.34 -16.63
CA ALA A 231 -2.60 10.21 -16.64
C ALA A 231 -2.63 9.57 -15.24
N GLU A 232 -3.54 10.04 -14.39
CA GLU A 232 -3.66 9.58 -13.01
C GLU A 232 -4.77 8.51 -12.88
N VAL A 233 -4.40 7.24 -13.04
CA VAL A 233 -5.29 6.06 -13.02
C VAL A 233 -6.43 6.21 -14.03
N SER A 234 -6.09 6.64 -15.24
CA SER A 234 -7.02 6.79 -16.36
C SER A 234 -6.71 5.81 -17.49
N LEU A 235 -5.48 5.82 -17.99
CA LEU A 235 -4.98 4.86 -18.99
C LEU A 235 -4.95 3.41 -18.46
N ALA A 236 -4.98 3.23 -17.14
CA ALA A 236 -4.98 1.92 -16.50
C ALA A 236 -6.16 1.02 -16.93
N TYR A 237 -7.30 1.62 -17.26
CA TYR A 237 -8.51 0.92 -17.72
C TYR A 237 -8.51 0.59 -19.22
N MET A 238 -7.54 1.13 -19.97
CA MET A 238 -7.40 0.93 -21.41
C MET A 238 -6.46 -0.23 -21.69
N THR A 239 -6.71 -0.98 -22.77
CA THR A 239 -5.76 -2.02 -23.21
C THR A 239 -4.48 -1.37 -23.76
N PRO A 240 -3.35 -2.10 -23.81
CA PRO A 240 -2.13 -1.57 -24.41
C PRO A 240 -2.34 -1.02 -25.82
N GLU A 241 -3.21 -1.63 -26.63
CA GLU A 241 -3.50 -1.22 -28.00
C GLU A 241 -4.15 0.16 -28.09
N THR A 242 -4.90 0.59 -27.07
CA THR A 242 -5.57 1.89 -27.04
C THR A 242 -4.85 2.91 -26.17
N ALA A 243 -4.14 2.49 -25.12
CA ALA A 243 -3.36 3.37 -24.25
C ALA A 243 -2.03 3.80 -24.87
N ASN A 244 -1.30 2.89 -25.51
CA ASN A 244 0.03 3.18 -26.06
C ASN A 244 0.00 4.22 -27.20
N PRO A 245 -1.00 4.26 -28.09
CA PRO A 245 -1.12 5.33 -29.08
C PRO A 245 -1.20 6.73 -28.46
N ILE A 246 -1.84 6.89 -27.30
CA ILE A 246 -1.88 8.18 -26.59
C ILE A 246 -0.50 8.57 -26.12
N ILE A 247 0.20 7.68 -25.41
CA ILE A 247 1.58 7.92 -24.96
C ILE A 247 2.50 8.24 -26.14
N ASN A 248 2.41 7.47 -27.23
CA ASN A 248 3.24 7.66 -28.41
C ASN A 248 2.99 9.00 -29.08
N THR A 249 1.72 9.36 -29.29
CA THR A 249 1.36 10.66 -29.86
C THR A 249 1.83 11.80 -28.94
N SER A 250 1.67 11.66 -27.62
CA SER A 250 2.16 12.66 -26.66
C SER A 250 3.67 12.88 -26.76
N SER A 251 4.44 11.88 -27.18
CA SER A 251 5.90 11.99 -27.35
C SER A 251 6.33 12.80 -28.58
N GLU A 252 5.42 13.05 -29.53
CA GLU A 252 5.70 13.76 -30.77
C GLU A 252 5.66 15.29 -30.60
N PHE A 253 5.01 15.79 -29.53
CA PHE A 253 4.95 17.22 -29.23
C PHE A 253 6.29 17.77 -28.73
N SER A 254 6.55 19.05 -28.99
CA SER A 254 7.73 19.74 -28.47
C SER A 254 7.68 19.86 -26.94
N ASN A 255 8.85 19.76 -26.29
CA ASN A 255 9.03 19.90 -24.83
C ASN A 255 7.96 19.12 -24.04
N SER A 256 7.83 17.83 -24.36
CA SER A 256 6.76 16.98 -23.85
C SER A 256 7.22 16.24 -22.60
N HIS A 257 6.37 16.28 -21.58
CA HIS A 257 6.49 15.55 -20.34
C HIS A 257 5.24 14.71 -20.15
N PHE A 258 5.41 13.45 -19.76
CA PHE A 258 4.32 12.55 -19.43
C PHE A 258 4.49 12.06 -18.00
N LEU A 259 3.49 12.33 -17.18
CA LEU A 259 3.35 11.82 -15.83
C LEU A 259 2.25 10.76 -15.84
N ILE A 260 2.60 9.53 -15.47
CA ILE A 260 1.62 8.45 -15.31
C ILE A 260 1.67 7.91 -13.89
N LEU A 261 0.49 7.81 -13.28
CA LEU A 261 0.31 7.15 -12.00
C LEU A 261 -0.74 6.05 -12.16
N GLU A 262 -0.30 4.80 -12.11
CA GLU A 262 -1.17 3.64 -12.29
C GLU A 262 -0.68 2.43 -11.49
N GLN A 263 -1.44 1.34 -11.52
CA GLN A 263 -1.17 0.15 -10.74
C GLN A 263 -0.02 -0.69 -11.33
N LEU A 264 0.66 -1.43 -10.44
CA LEU A 264 1.68 -2.43 -10.72
C LEU A 264 1.28 -3.78 -10.11
N MET A 265 1.91 -4.86 -10.58
CA MET A 265 1.89 -6.18 -9.94
C MET A 265 3.33 -6.74 -9.87
N PRO A 266 4.23 -6.13 -9.08
CA PRO A 266 5.65 -6.45 -9.13
C PRO A 266 5.98 -7.91 -8.80
N SER A 267 5.20 -8.52 -7.91
CA SER A 267 5.32 -9.92 -7.48
C SER A 267 4.27 -10.84 -8.14
N GLY A 268 3.71 -10.43 -9.28
CA GLY A 268 2.72 -11.18 -10.03
C GLY A 268 1.29 -11.15 -9.47
N GLY A 269 0.35 -11.70 -10.23
CA GLY A 269 -1.09 -11.69 -9.91
C GLY A 269 -1.50 -12.57 -8.72
N HIS A 270 -0.61 -13.46 -8.28
CA HIS A 270 -0.82 -14.31 -7.10
C HIS A 270 -0.43 -13.65 -5.79
N HIS A 271 0.31 -12.53 -5.82
CA HIS A 271 0.54 -11.74 -4.62
C HIS A 271 -0.82 -11.32 -4.02
N PRO A 272 -1.04 -11.49 -2.70
CA PRO A 272 -2.37 -11.32 -2.10
C PRO A 272 -3.00 -9.95 -2.35
N PHE A 273 -2.20 -8.88 -2.27
CA PHE A 273 -2.68 -7.53 -2.57
C PHE A 273 -3.09 -7.39 -4.05
N ALA A 274 -2.25 -7.88 -4.98
CA ALA A 274 -2.52 -7.81 -6.41
C ALA A 274 -3.82 -8.56 -6.77
N LYS A 275 -3.99 -9.78 -6.24
CA LYS A 275 -5.20 -10.58 -6.42
C LYS A 275 -6.46 -9.85 -5.94
N ARG A 276 -6.41 -9.21 -4.77
CA ARG A 276 -7.55 -8.43 -4.24
C ARG A 276 -7.82 -7.18 -5.08
N MET A 277 -6.78 -6.44 -5.46
CA MET A 277 -6.87 -5.28 -6.32
C MET A 277 -7.51 -5.61 -7.68
N ILE A 278 -7.00 -6.61 -8.40
CA ILE A 278 -7.55 -7.01 -9.71
C ILE A 278 -9.01 -7.47 -9.59
N ASN A 279 -9.33 -8.28 -8.57
CA ASN A 279 -10.70 -8.73 -8.34
C ASN A 279 -11.66 -7.58 -7.99
N HIS A 280 -11.20 -6.57 -7.25
CA HIS A 280 -11.99 -5.39 -6.93
C HIS A 280 -12.40 -4.64 -8.21
N PHE A 281 -11.43 -4.30 -9.05
CA PHE A 281 -11.69 -3.59 -10.32
C PHE A 281 -12.51 -4.43 -11.31
N LYS A 282 -12.32 -5.75 -11.33
CA LYS A 282 -13.17 -6.66 -12.10
C LYS A 282 -14.63 -6.64 -11.62
N LYS A 283 -14.87 -6.65 -10.30
CA LYS A 283 -16.22 -6.57 -9.71
C LYS A 283 -16.89 -5.21 -9.97
N MET A 284 -16.11 -4.15 -10.13
CA MET A 284 -16.60 -2.83 -10.51
C MET A 284 -16.89 -2.71 -12.01
N GLU A 285 -16.70 -3.76 -12.81
CA GLU A 285 -16.79 -3.74 -14.28
C GLU A 285 -15.85 -2.73 -14.97
N ALA A 286 -14.80 -2.32 -14.25
CA ALA A 286 -13.72 -1.43 -14.72
C ALA A 286 -12.35 -2.12 -14.51
N PRO A 287 -12.10 -3.28 -15.17
CA PRO A 287 -10.85 -4.03 -14.99
C PRO A 287 -9.62 -3.20 -15.37
N LEU A 288 -8.53 -3.40 -14.63
CA LEU A 288 -7.22 -2.87 -14.98
C LEU A 288 -6.64 -3.71 -16.12
N GLN A 289 -6.22 -3.06 -17.21
CA GLN A 289 -5.85 -3.74 -18.46
C GLN A 289 -4.34 -3.66 -18.70
N CYS A 290 -3.75 -2.46 -18.64
CA CYS A 290 -2.31 -2.27 -18.92
C CYS A 290 -1.39 -3.04 -17.94
N VAL A 291 -1.81 -3.20 -16.68
CA VAL A 291 -1.00 -3.83 -15.63
C VAL A 291 -0.63 -5.29 -15.92
N HIS A 292 -1.40 -5.99 -16.75
CA HIS A 292 -1.09 -7.37 -17.15
C HIS A 292 0.07 -7.44 -18.16
N THR A 293 0.31 -6.37 -18.92
CA THR A 293 1.42 -6.28 -19.90
C THR A 293 2.62 -5.55 -19.33
N TYR A 294 2.39 -4.59 -18.43
CA TYR A 294 3.41 -3.76 -17.82
C TYR A 294 3.36 -3.85 -16.27
N PRO A 295 3.64 -5.03 -15.69
CA PRO A 295 3.45 -5.27 -14.26
C PRO A 295 4.50 -4.61 -13.37
N THR A 296 5.70 -4.30 -13.88
CA THR A 296 6.82 -3.76 -13.09
C THR A 296 7.19 -2.32 -13.47
N ILE A 297 7.97 -1.67 -12.60
CA ILE A 297 8.57 -0.35 -12.91
C ILE A 297 9.43 -0.42 -14.18
N LEU A 298 10.23 -1.48 -14.33
CA LEU A 298 11.09 -1.65 -15.48
C LEU A 298 10.28 -1.82 -16.78
N ASP A 299 9.17 -2.56 -16.75
CA ASP A 299 8.27 -2.70 -17.90
C ASP A 299 7.69 -1.35 -18.33
N GLN A 300 7.27 -0.52 -17.38
CA GLN A 300 6.76 0.83 -17.66
C GLN A 300 7.85 1.75 -18.22
N ILE A 301 9.07 1.71 -17.67
CA ILE A 301 10.21 2.46 -18.23
C ILE A 301 10.46 2.04 -19.68
N ASN A 302 10.49 0.73 -19.94
CA ASN A 302 10.71 0.19 -21.28
C ASN A 302 9.56 0.52 -22.24
N ARG A 303 8.31 0.52 -21.75
CA ARG A 303 7.12 0.94 -22.51
C ARG A 303 7.27 2.36 -23.01
N PHE A 304 7.54 3.32 -22.12
CA PHE A 304 7.65 4.73 -22.49
C PHE A 304 8.84 5.01 -23.42
N LYS A 305 9.97 4.33 -23.20
CA LYS A 305 11.12 4.39 -24.13
C LYS A 305 10.77 3.92 -25.53
N LYS A 306 10.09 2.77 -25.65
CA LYS A 306 9.63 2.24 -26.94
C LYS A 306 8.60 3.16 -27.64
N LEU A 307 7.87 3.96 -26.87
CA LEU A 307 6.83 4.84 -27.38
C LEU A 307 7.32 6.25 -27.70
N GLY A 308 8.63 6.52 -27.66
CA GLY A 308 9.22 7.75 -28.19
C GLY A 308 9.82 8.71 -27.15
N PHE A 309 9.69 8.40 -25.85
CA PHE A 309 10.32 9.21 -24.81
C PHE A 309 11.76 8.75 -24.54
N GLN A 310 12.72 9.67 -24.68
CA GLN A 310 14.14 9.34 -24.52
C GLN A 310 14.54 9.21 -23.05
N ASN A 311 14.05 10.13 -22.21
CA ASN A 311 14.38 10.20 -20.80
C ASN A 311 13.18 9.70 -19.99
N VAL A 312 13.34 8.56 -19.31
CA VAL A 312 12.26 7.94 -18.55
C VAL A 312 12.78 7.46 -17.21
N ASN A 313 12.11 7.87 -16.14
CA ASN A 313 12.42 7.45 -14.79
C ASN A 313 11.15 7.35 -13.94
N ALA A 314 11.18 6.52 -12.91
CA ALA A 314 9.99 6.21 -12.14
C ALA A 314 10.32 5.78 -10.70
N ARG A 315 9.32 5.93 -9.83
CA ARG A 315 9.31 5.41 -8.47
C ARG A 315 7.96 4.77 -8.18
N ASN A 316 7.91 3.81 -7.27
CA ASN A 316 6.63 3.47 -6.63
C ASN A 316 6.27 4.55 -5.60
N LEU A 317 5.07 4.51 -5.02
CA LEU A 317 4.66 5.56 -4.08
C LEU A 317 5.44 5.54 -2.75
N ILE A 318 6.08 4.43 -2.38
CA ILE A 318 7.02 4.40 -1.24
C ILE A 318 8.31 5.14 -1.58
N GLY A 319 8.87 4.94 -2.77
CA GLY A 319 9.98 5.74 -3.26
C GLY A 319 9.63 7.23 -3.42
N CYS A 320 8.38 7.56 -3.79
CA CYS A 320 7.90 8.95 -3.79
C CYS A 320 7.78 9.53 -2.39
N TRP A 321 7.38 8.73 -1.41
CA TRP A 321 7.35 9.14 -0.01
C TRP A 321 8.73 9.59 0.46
N ASP A 322 9.79 8.88 0.09
CA ASP A 322 11.15 9.23 0.48
C ASP A 322 11.58 10.62 -0.02
N LEU A 323 11.05 11.04 -1.18
CA LEU A 323 11.29 12.36 -1.76
C LEU A 323 10.56 13.50 -1.03
N VAL A 324 9.55 13.21 -0.22
CA VAL A 324 8.84 14.22 0.57
C VAL A 324 9.80 14.82 1.60
N PRO A 325 9.87 16.16 1.74
CA PRO A 325 10.68 16.79 2.78
C PRO A 325 10.33 16.30 4.19
N ASN A 326 11.33 16.10 5.04
CA ASN A 326 11.12 15.57 6.40
C ASN A 326 10.19 16.44 7.26
N GLU A 327 10.20 17.76 7.06
CA GLU A 327 9.26 18.66 7.76
C GLU A 327 7.79 18.38 7.40
N ILE A 328 7.53 18.02 6.14
CA ILE A 328 6.18 17.64 5.71
C ILE A 328 5.81 16.25 6.22
N LYS A 329 6.76 15.30 6.25
CA LYS A 329 6.53 13.97 6.85
C LYS A 329 6.17 14.06 8.33
N LYS A 330 6.82 14.96 9.09
CA LYS A 330 6.47 15.28 10.49
C LYS A 330 5.03 15.76 10.62
N LYS A 331 4.62 16.74 9.82
CA LYS A 331 3.23 17.23 9.79
C LYS A 331 2.24 16.11 9.47
N VAL A 332 2.52 15.28 8.47
CA VAL A 332 1.68 14.14 8.08
C VAL A 332 1.54 13.11 9.21
N HIS A 333 2.60 12.90 9.99
CA HIS A 333 2.58 12.01 11.14
C HIS A 333 1.60 12.49 12.23
N GLU A 334 1.46 13.80 12.41
CA GLU A 334 0.59 14.43 13.41
C GLU A 334 -0.90 14.44 13.03
N VAL A 335 -1.24 14.17 11.76
CA VAL A 335 -2.62 14.31 11.26
C VAL A 335 -3.58 13.29 11.87
N GLU A 336 -3.19 12.01 11.89
CA GLU A 336 -4.04 10.91 12.38
C GLU A 336 -3.17 9.82 13.01
N ALA A 337 -3.68 9.18 14.05
CA ALA A 337 -3.06 8.00 14.64
C ALA A 337 -2.95 6.89 13.58
N PHE A 338 -1.76 6.30 13.44
CA PHE A 338 -1.44 5.40 12.34
C PHE A 338 -0.51 4.26 12.74
N ASP A 339 -0.87 3.02 12.40
CA ASP A 339 -0.01 1.85 12.55
C ASP A 339 -0.20 0.78 11.46
N GLU A 340 -0.90 1.11 10.38
CA GLU A 340 -1.19 0.21 9.26
C GLU A 340 -0.04 0.20 8.23
N TRP A 341 1.21 0.10 8.69
CA TRP A 341 2.40 0.27 7.84
C TRP A 341 2.49 -0.80 6.75
N GLU A 342 2.22 -2.07 7.07
CA GLU A 342 2.25 -3.16 6.11
C GLU A 342 1.22 -2.95 4.98
N GLU A 343 0.02 -2.50 5.32
CA GLU A 343 -1.05 -2.18 4.36
C GLU A 343 -0.66 -1.00 3.45
N PHE A 344 -0.03 0.03 4.03
CA PHE A 344 0.43 1.20 3.29
C PHE A 344 1.58 0.88 2.34
N ILE A 345 2.53 0.03 2.77
CA ILE A 345 3.66 -0.38 1.94
C ILE A 345 3.20 -1.27 0.79
N PHE A 346 2.31 -2.23 1.06
CA PHE A 346 1.65 -2.98 -0.01
C PHE A 346 0.97 -2.06 -1.01
N PHE A 347 0.13 -1.12 -0.55
CA PHE A 347 -0.47 -0.14 -1.45
C PHE A 347 0.59 0.62 -2.25
N GLY A 348 1.57 1.22 -1.58
CA GLY A 348 2.52 2.11 -2.23
C GLY A 348 3.43 1.39 -3.25
N GLN A 349 3.71 0.11 -3.06
CA GLN A 349 4.51 -0.70 -4.00
C GLN A 349 3.72 -1.23 -5.19
N HIS A 350 2.38 -1.21 -5.13
CA HIS A 350 1.51 -1.57 -6.26
C HIS A 350 1.06 -0.35 -7.07
N TYR A 351 1.68 0.82 -6.87
CA TYR A 351 1.41 2.04 -7.66
C TYR A 351 2.70 2.69 -8.09
N ILE A 352 2.80 3.04 -9.37
CA ILE A 352 3.93 3.77 -9.95
C ILE A 352 3.61 5.26 -10.02
N ASN A 353 4.63 6.11 -9.93
CA ASN A 353 4.64 7.44 -10.50
C ASN A 353 5.86 7.51 -11.43
N LEU A 354 5.60 7.70 -12.72
CA LEU A 354 6.61 7.71 -13.76
C LEU A 354 6.60 9.06 -14.46
N HIS A 355 7.81 9.59 -14.70
CA HIS A 355 8.05 10.75 -15.53
C HIS A 355 8.82 10.33 -16.77
N ALA A 356 8.27 10.65 -17.93
CA ALA A 356 8.90 10.52 -19.22
C ALA A 356 9.01 11.89 -19.89
N THR A 357 10.09 12.15 -20.62
CA THR A 357 10.24 13.39 -21.39
C THR A 357 11.13 13.21 -22.62
N ASN A 358 10.84 14.01 -23.65
CA ASN A 358 11.69 14.20 -24.82
C ASN A 358 12.51 15.51 -24.74
N GLN A 359 12.38 16.27 -23.64
CA GLN A 359 13.18 17.45 -23.35
C GLN A 359 14.44 17.04 -22.59
N GLU A 360 15.59 17.55 -23.02
CA GLU A 360 16.85 17.35 -22.31
C GLU A 360 16.94 18.24 -21.06
N GLY A 361 17.66 17.78 -20.03
CA GLY A 361 17.99 18.59 -18.85
C GLY A 361 16.87 18.77 -17.82
N VAL A 362 15.70 18.12 -17.98
CA VAL A 362 14.61 18.17 -17.00
C VAL A 362 14.43 16.80 -16.33
N GLU A 363 14.77 16.72 -15.06
CA GLU A 363 14.69 15.49 -14.27
C GLU A 363 13.75 15.63 -13.06
N VAL A 364 12.66 14.85 -13.02
CA VAL A 364 11.80 14.77 -11.83
C VAL A 364 12.44 13.91 -10.74
N TYR A 365 13.12 12.83 -11.12
CA TYR A 365 13.77 11.89 -10.22
C TYR A 365 15.29 11.90 -10.47
N SER A 366 16.06 12.33 -9.47
CA SER A 366 17.51 12.55 -9.57
C SER A 366 18.36 11.27 -9.68
N THR A 367 17.78 10.11 -9.37
CA THR A 367 18.47 8.82 -9.44
C THR A 367 17.71 7.89 -10.36
N SER A 368 18.39 7.15 -11.23
CA SER A 368 17.72 6.13 -12.05
C SER A 368 17.11 5.03 -11.18
N TYR A 369 16.04 4.39 -11.66
CA TYR A 369 15.51 3.20 -11.00
C TYR A 369 16.54 2.05 -11.09
N ALA A 370 16.72 1.34 -9.97
CA ALA A 370 17.51 0.12 -9.89
C ALA A 370 16.80 -0.87 -8.97
N GLU A 371 16.98 -2.16 -9.25
CA GLU A 371 16.55 -3.21 -8.33
C GLU A 371 17.35 -3.12 -7.02
N LEU A 372 16.68 -3.41 -5.90
CA LEU A 372 17.27 -3.25 -4.57
C LEU A 372 18.39 -4.27 -4.30
N TYR A 373 18.24 -5.50 -4.81
CA TYR A 373 19.22 -6.57 -4.73
C TYR A 373 18.97 -7.60 -5.84
N LYS A 374 20.04 -8.33 -6.19
CA LYS A 374 19.96 -9.46 -7.12
C LYS A 374 19.24 -10.65 -6.48
N PRO A 375 18.63 -11.56 -7.27
CA PRO A 375 18.03 -12.78 -6.74
C PRO A 375 18.97 -13.54 -5.80
N LEU A 376 18.42 -13.99 -4.67
CA LEU A 376 19.15 -14.73 -3.66
C LEU A 376 19.46 -16.15 -4.15
N PRO A 377 20.58 -16.77 -3.74
CA PRO A 377 20.82 -18.19 -3.99
C PRO A 377 19.75 -19.04 -3.29
N VAL A 378 19.33 -20.16 -3.88
CA VAL A 378 18.39 -21.09 -3.24
C VAL A 378 19.07 -21.80 -2.07
N SER A 379 18.32 -22.02 -0.97
CA SER A 379 18.82 -22.77 0.18
C SER A 379 19.28 -24.17 -0.23
N LYS A 380 20.31 -24.66 0.45
CA LYS A 380 20.80 -26.03 0.28
C LYS A 380 19.99 -27.04 1.08
N PHE A 381 19.18 -26.58 2.03
CA PHE A 381 18.24 -27.43 2.73
C PHE A 381 17.00 -27.58 1.85
N GLY A 382 16.59 -28.82 1.58
CA GLY A 382 15.31 -29.10 0.93
C GLY A 382 14.18 -28.72 1.87
N TYR A 383 13.52 -27.59 1.62
CA TYR A 383 12.36 -27.15 2.39
C TYR A 383 11.08 -27.51 1.63
N ASN A 384 10.10 -28.03 2.33
CA ASN A 384 8.80 -28.36 1.77
C ASN A 384 7.72 -27.45 2.39
N TRP A 385 6.96 -26.76 1.53
CA TRP A 385 5.80 -25.98 1.95
C TRP A 385 4.54 -26.82 1.82
N LYS A 386 3.65 -26.70 2.81
CA LYS A 386 2.36 -27.39 2.76
C LYS A 386 1.26 -26.49 3.27
N THR A 387 0.17 -26.40 2.51
CA THR A 387 -1.07 -25.78 2.99
C THR A 387 -1.78 -26.81 3.87
N GLU A 388 -1.70 -26.64 5.20
CA GLU A 388 -2.38 -27.53 6.16
C GLU A 388 -3.87 -27.22 6.23
N LYS A 389 -4.21 -25.94 6.21
CA LYS A 389 -5.58 -25.42 6.14
C LYS A 389 -5.58 -24.15 5.32
N THR A 390 -6.45 -24.05 4.32
CA THR A 390 -6.54 -22.82 3.50
C THR A 390 -7.18 -21.66 4.27
N GLU A 391 -8.15 -21.98 5.12
CA GLU A 391 -8.89 -21.00 5.94
C GLU A 391 -8.99 -21.52 7.38
N LEU A 392 -9.01 -20.60 8.33
CA LEU A 392 -9.33 -20.88 9.72
C LEU A 392 -10.84 -20.74 9.94
N PRO A 393 -11.44 -21.46 10.91
CA PRO A 393 -12.77 -21.14 11.39
C PRO A 393 -12.90 -19.66 11.76
N THR A 394 -14.09 -19.07 11.60
CA THR A 394 -14.34 -17.63 11.79
C THR A 394 -13.89 -17.11 13.16
N GLU A 395 -14.03 -17.93 14.20
CA GLU A 395 -13.60 -17.62 15.56
C GLU A 395 -12.08 -17.63 15.73
N LEU A 396 -11.34 -18.31 14.86
CA LEU A 396 -9.88 -18.36 14.85
C LEU A 396 -9.25 -17.44 13.80
N GLU A 397 -10.02 -16.93 12.83
CA GLU A 397 -9.57 -15.97 11.82
C GLU A 397 -9.12 -14.66 12.48
N ARG A 398 -7.81 -14.37 12.45
CA ARG A 398 -7.25 -13.15 13.06
C ARG A 398 -5.83 -12.84 12.59
N LYS A 399 -5.41 -11.58 12.77
CA LYS A 399 -4.04 -11.08 12.55
C LYS A 399 -3.49 -10.38 13.79
N PHE A 400 -2.16 -10.23 13.85
CA PHE A 400 -1.39 -9.67 14.97
C PHE A 400 -1.63 -10.39 16.31
N HIS A 401 -1.92 -11.69 16.23
CA HIS A 401 -2.14 -12.60 17.35
C HIS A 401 -0.83 -13.25 17.79
N ASN A 402 -0.88 -14.01 18.89
CA ASN A 402 0.23 -14.86 19.32
C ASN A 402 -0.18 -16.33 19.27
N CYS A 403 0.79 -17.15 18.92
CA CYS A 403 0.67 -18.59 18.92
C CYS A 403 1.85 -19.21 19.67
N PHE A 404 1.59 -20.29 20.41
CA PHE A 404 2.60 -20.97 21.19
C PHE A 404 2.15 -22.39 21.55
N SER A 405 3.09 -23.17 22.08
CA SER A 405 2.85 -24.53 22.56
C SER A 405 3.20 -24.74 24.02
N ILE A 406 2.27 -25.33 24.76
CA ILE A 406 2.47 -25.82 26.13
C ILE A 406 2.23 -27.33 26.10
N LYS A 407 3.26 -28.11 26.45
CA LYS A 407 3.27 -29.58 26.24
C LYS A 407 2.90 -29.91 24.78
N ASN A 408 1.81 -30.65 24.55
CA ASN A 408 1.32 -31.04 23.23
C ASN A 408 0.19 -30.14 22.71
N ASP A 409 -0.19 -29.11 23.47
CA ASP A 409 -1.28 -28.22 23.13
C ASP A 409 -0.77 -27.03 22.33
N ARG A 410 -1.49 -26.67 21.28
CA ARG A 410 -1.18 -25.53 20.41
C ARG A 410 -2.26 -24.49 20.61
N LEU A 411 -1.88 -23.29 21.00
CA LEU A 411 -2.80 -22.25 21.41
C LEU A 411 -2.65 -21.03 20.52
N ILE A 412 -3.76 -20.32 20.32
CA ILE A 412 -3.83 -19.00 19.68
C ILE A 412 -4.50 -18.04 20.65
N THR A 413 -3.92 -16.84 20.83
CA THR A 413 -4.44 -15.84 21.75
C THR A 413 -4.38 -14.43 21.17
N CYS A 414 -5.32 -13.59 21.60
CA CYS A 414 -5.41 -12.18 21.21
C CYS A 414 -5.44 -11.97 19.69
N GLY A 415 -5.07 -10.77 19.23
CA GLY A 415 -5.09 -10.38 17.83
C GLY A 415 -6.34 -9.61 17.47
N SER A 416 -6.59 -9.47 16.18
CA SER A 416 -7.76 -8.78 15.67
C SER A 416 -8.34 -9.42 14.42
N ASN A 417 -9.66 -9.39 14.34
CA ASN A 417 -10.41 -9.56 13.10
C ASN A 417 -11.09 -8.22 12.73
N GLN A 418 -12.39 -8.07 13.03
CA GLN A 418 -13.13 -6.81 13.03
C GLN A 418 -12.87 -5.99 14.30
N SER A 419 -12.64 -6.68 15.42
CA SER A 419 -12.33 -6.07 16.72
C SER A 419 -11.08 -6.72 17.31
N ARG A 420 -10.54 -6.11 18.36
CA ARG A 420 -9.45 -6.72 19.15
C ARG A 420 -10.03 -7.81 20.04
N LEU A 421 -9.34 -8.95 20.05
CA LEU A 421 -9.79 -10.17 20.72
C LEU A 421 -9.02 -10.36 22.04
N SER A 422 -9.72 -10.84 23.06
CA SER A 422 -9.20 -11.19 24.39
C SER A 422 -9.25 -12.69 24.68
N ASP A 423 -9.68 -13.49 23.71
CA ASP A 423 -9.86 -14.93 23.86
C ASP A 423 -8.56 -15.71 23.61
N THR A 424 -8.57 -16.96 24.05
CA THR A 424 -7.52 -17.94 23.78
C THR A 424 -8.18 -19.26 23.42
N HIS A 425 -7.74 -19.88 22.34
CA HIS A 425 -8.31 -21.12 21.82
C HIS A 425 -7.23 -22.16 21.54
N GLY A 426 -7.58 -23.44 21.62
CA GLY A 426 -6.76 -24.52 21.11
C GLY A 426 -6.87 -24.64 19.59
N LEU A 427 -5.74 -24.80 18.91
CA LEU A 427 -5.66 -24.99 17.46
C LEU A 427 -5.78 -26.45 17.04
N ASN A 428 -5.35 -27.37 17.91
CA ASN A 428 -5.33 -28.81 17.65
C ASN A 428 -6.49 -29.57 18.32
N LYS A 429 -7.09 -29.01 19.36
CA LYS A 429 -8.26 -29.55 20.08
C LYS A 429 -8.93 -28.45 20.88
N ASP A 430 -10.15 -28.70 21.36
CA ASP A 430 -10.80 -27.82 22.33
C ASP A 430 -10.11 -27.91 23.68
N ILE A 431 -9.83 -26.74 24.27
CA ILE A 431 -9.10 -26.61 25.54
C ILE A 431 -9.84 -25.60 26.39
N GLN A 432 -10.13 -25.95 27.64
CA GLN A 432 -10.73 -25.03 28.58
C GLN A 432 -9.70 -23.97 29.01
N ILE A 433 -9.97 -22.71 28.71
CA ILE A 433 -9.16 -21.57 29.13
C ILE A 433 -9.96 -20.67 30.06
N THR A 434 -9.52 -20.54 31.31
CA THR A 434 -10.04 -19.53 32.23
C THR A 434 -9.36 -18.19 31.94
N THR A 435 -10.15 -17.21 31.50
CA THR A 435 -9.67 -15.85 31.17
C THR A 435 -10.33 -14.84 32.10
N PRO A 436 -9.56 -14.11 32.92
CA PRO A 436 -10.10 -13.06 33.80
C PRO A 436 -10.78 -11.92 33.03
N LYS A 437 -11.71 -11.21 33.67
CA LYS A 437 -12.46 -10.11 33.02
C LYS A 437 -11.58 -8.92 32.68
N GLU A 438 -10.50 -8.75 33.43
CA GLU A 438 -9.49 -7.71 33.28
C GLU A 438 -8.59 -7.98 32.06
N PHE A 439 -8.59 -9.20 31.51
CA PHE A 439 -7.83 -9.53 30.30
C PHE A 439 -8.50 -8.89 29.09
N GLU A 440 -8.03 -7.71 28.70
CA GLU A 440 -8.58 -6.97 27.56
C GLU A 440 -7.97 -7.36 26.22
N GLY A 441 -8.76 -7.18 25.16
CA GLY A 441 -8.37 -7.55 23.81
C GLY A 441 -7.30 -6.62 23.24
N ARG A 442 -6.26 -7.21 22.64
CA ARG A 442 -5.05 -6.51 22.19
C ARG A 442 -4.44 -7.11 20.93
N VAL A 443 -3.61 -6.32 20.26
CA VAL A 443 -2.78 -6.76 19.11
C VAL A 443 -1.31 -6.51 19.40
N SER A 444 -0.44 -7.23 18.70
CA SER A 444 1.01 -6.98 18.71
C SER A 444 1.67 -7.07 20.09
N ALA A 445 1.06 -7.84 21.01
CA ALA A 445 1.72 -8.36 22.20
C ALA A 445 2.76 -9.43 21.81
N LYS A 446 3.65 -9.78 22.73
CA LYS A 446 4.63 -10.86 22.50
C LYS A 446 4.47 -11.97 23.53
N SER A 447 4.38 -13.21 23.06
CA SER A 447 4.39 -14.40 23.91
C SER A 447 5.79 -15.01 24.03
N VAL A 448 6.24 -15.30 25.25
CA VAL A 448 7.50 -16.01 25.53
C VAL A 448 7.21 -17.22 26.41
N LYS A 449 7.73 -18.38 26.00
CA LYS A 449 7.62 -19.62 26.79
C LYS A 449 8.71 -19.66 27.86
N MET A 450 8.31 -19.84 29.11
CA MET A 450 9.19 -19.97 30.27
C MET A 450 8.78 -21.23 31.05
N ASN A 451 9.63 -22.25 31.06
CA ASN A 451 9.34 -23.55 31.68
C ASN A 451 8.01 -24.14 31.15
N ASN A 452 7.06 -24.43 32.03
CA ASN A 452 5.71 -24.93 31.70
C ASN A 452 4.64 -23.84 31.64
N ALA A 453 5.04 -22.58 31.45
CA ALA A 453 4.13 -21.44 31.35
C ALA A 453 4.48 -20.56 30.14
N VAL A 454 3.54 -19.69 29.77
CA VAL A 454 3.74 -18.67 28.73
C VAL A 454 3.44 -17.30 29.30
N TYR A 455 4.34 -16.35 29.05
CA TYR A 455 4.16 -14.95 29.40
C TYR A 455 3.73 -14.18 28.16
N LEU A 456 2.65 -13.40 28.26
CA LEU A 456 2.18 -12.48 27.24
C LEU A 456 2.44 -11.06 27.72
N ILE A 457 3.23 -10.31 26.95
CA ILE A 457 3.76 -9.01 27.34
C ILE A 457 3.23 -7.93 26.40
N GLY A 458 2.67 -6.87 27.02
CA GLY A 458 2.26 -5.64 26.36
C GLY A 458 1.24 -5.82 25.24
N GLY A 459 1.48 -5.14 24.11
CA GLY A 459 0.57 -5.00 22.98
C GLY A 459 -0.13 -3.64 23.00
N ARG A 460 -1.21 -3.48 22.22
CA ARG A 460 -1.97 -2.23 22.20
C ARG A 460 -3.46 -2.43 22.01
N ARG A 461 -4.20 -1.40 22.44
CA ARG A 461 -5.59 -1.14 22.03
C ARG A 461 -5.65 0.01 21.06
N ILE A 462 -5.00 1.13 21.35
CA ILE A 462 -5.03 2.32 20.52
C ILE A 462 -3.70 2.39 19.74
N PRO A 463 -3.71 2.73 18.44
CA PRO A 463 -2.47 2.97 17.70
C PRO A 463 -1.49 3.88 18.44
N GLY A 464 -0.23 3.46 18.53
CA GLY A 464 0.84 4.20 19.23
C GLY A 464 0.86 4.04 20.76
N ILE A 465 -0.22 3.61 21.39
CA ILE A 465 -0.32 3.50 22.86
C ILE A 465 -0.10 2.05 23.29
N GLY A 466 1.09 1.77 23.82
CA GLY A 466 1.46 0.45 24.36
C GLY A 466 0.77 0.13 25.69
N ILE A 467 0.67 -1.16 26.00
CA ILE A 467 0.14 -1.71 27.25
C ILE A 467 1.33 -2.19 28.09
N ASP A 468 1.32 -1.92 29.40
CA ASP A 468 2.38 -2.27 30.36
C ASP A 468 2.14 -3.62 31.08
N GLU A 469 0.96 -4.20 30.87
CA GLU A 469 0.55 -5.45 31.50
C GLU A 469 1.39 -6.66 31.05
N VAL A 470 1.60 -7.56 32.01
CA VAL A 470 2.17 -8.88 31.78
C VAL A 470 1.20 -9.94 32.29
N TRP A 471 0.91 -10.93 31.47
CA TRP A 471 0.01 -12.03 31.77
C TRP A 471 0.75 -13.36 31.70
N LYS A 472 0.44 -14.28 32.62
CA LYS A 472 0.99 -15.63 32.64
C LYS A 472 -0.11 -16.64 32.39
N LEU A 473 0.05 -17.47 31.37
CA LEU A 473 -0.77 -18.66 31.15
C LEU A 473 -0.07 -19.87 31.78
N SER A 474 -0.76 -20.53 32.71
CA SER A 474 -0.29 -21.76 33.33
C SER A 474 -1.40 -22.79 33.41
N GLU A 475 -1.01 -24.06 33.51
CA GLU A 475 -1.94 -25.17 33.66
C GLU A 475 -2.70 -25.09 35.00
N ASN A 476 -3.99 -25.43 34.98
CA ASN A 476 -4.81 -25.64 36.16
C ASN A 476 -5.41 -27.07 36.12
N SER A 477 -6.33 -27.41 37.03
CA SER A 477 -6.88 -28.78 37.11
C SER A 477 -7.60 -29.25 35.84
N ASN A 478 -8.12 -28.33 35.01
CA ASN A 478 -9.02 -28.65 33.90
C ASN A 478 -8.55 -28.11 32.54
N GLY A 479 -7.39 -27.45 32.48
CA GLY A 479 -6.90 -26.76 31.28
C GLY A 479 -5.87 -25.71 31.62
N TYR A 480 -6.08 -24.46 31.20
CA TYR A 480 -5.16 -23.35 31.48
C TYR A 480 -5.89 -22.13 32.05
N GLU A 481 -5.14 -21.28 32.76
CA GLU A 481 -5.66 -20.04 33.33
C GLU A 481 -4.67 -18.89 33.14
N TRP A 482 -5.20 -17.75 32.69
CA TRP A 482 -4.47 -16.49 32.62
C TRP A 482 -4.44 -15.83 34.00
N ASN A 483 -3.25 -15.46 34.46
CA ASN A 483 -3.02 -14.77 35.72
C ASN A 483 -2.22 -13.49 35.48
N VAL A 484 -2.73 -12.36 35.98
CA VAL A 484 -2.02 -11.08 35.91
C VAL A 484 -0.72 -11.17 36.69
N GLN A 485 0.35 -10.63 36.12
CA GLN A 485 1.66 -10.52 36.77
C GLN A 485 1.95 -9.05 37.08
N LYS A 486 3.07 -8.79 37.75
CA LYS A 486 3.51 -7.41 37.98
C LYS A 486 3.77 -6.72 36.63
N SER A 487 3.14 -5.57 36.43
CA SER A 487 3.28 -4.73 35.23
C SER A 487 4.70 -4.19 35.05
N LEU A 488 5.00 -3.81 33.82
CA LEU A 488 6.17 -3.04 33.45
C LEU A 488 6.03 -1.57 33.89
N ASP A 489 7.14 -0.83 33.85
CA ASP A 489 7.15 0.60 34.17
C ASP A 489 6.56 1.47 33.06
N SER A 490 6.55 0.95 31.82
CA SER A 490 6.01 1.62 30.63
C SER A 490 5.29 0.63 29.72
N GLY A 491 4.34 1.16 28.93
CA GLY A 491 3.57 0.37 27.98
C GLY A 491 4.35 0.02 26.72
N LEU A 492 4.28 -1.23 26.28
CA LEU A 492 5.02 -1.73 25.13
C LEU A 492 4.11 -2.17 23.99
N VAL A 493 4.49 -1.85 22.76
CA VAL A 493 3.95 -2.45 21.54
C VAL A 493 4.99 -2.40 20.43
N LYS A 494 4.95 -3.34 19.48
CA LYS A 494 5.98 -3.52 18.45
C LYS A 494 7.39 -3.76 19.04
N HIS A 495 7.43 -4.25 20.28
CA HIS A 495 8.63 -4.73 20.94
C HIS A 495 8.90 -6.18 20.51
N SER A 496 10.08 -6.70 20.82
CA SER A 496 10.40 -8.13 20.73
C SER A 496 10.83 -8.67 22.09
N CYS A 497 10.61 -9.97 22.30
CA CYS A 497 10.96 -10.65 23.54
C CYS A 497 11.58 -12.01 23.24
N VAL A 498 12.56 -12.40 24.04
CA VAL A 498 13.16 -13.74 24.00
C VAL A 498 13.46 -14.23 25.42
N LYS A 499 13.46 -15.54 25.63
CA LYS A 499 13.95 -16.14 26.88
C LYS A 499 15.44 -15.85 27.05
N PHE A 500 15.84 -15.35 28.22
CA PHE A 500 17.21 -15.02 28.55
C PHE A 500 17.58 -15.61 29.92
N GLY A 501 18.20 -16.80 29.91
CA GLY A 501 18.39 -17.57 31.14
C GLY A 501 17.05 -17.89 31.82
N ASP A 502 16.90 -17.46 33.07
CA ASP A 502 15.65 -17.55 33.85
C ASP A 502 14.75 -16.31 33.71
N ASP A 503 15.19 -15.32 32.96
CA ASP A 503 14.52 -14.05 32.72
C ASP A 503 14.03 -13.93 31.26
N ILE A 504 13.42 -12.79 30.96
CA ILE A 504 12.97 -12.41 29.62
C ILE A 504 13.70 -11.13 29.23
N LEU A 505 14.42 -11.18 28.10
CA LEU A 505 15.00 -10.00 27.47
C LEU A 505 13.97 -9.40 26.53
N ILE A 506 13.71 -8.10 26.71
CA ILE A 506 12.76 -7.33 25.91
C ILE A 506 13.53 -6.21 25.23
N TYR A 507 13.21 -5.94 23.96
CA TYR A 507 13.75 -4.82 23.22
C TYR A 507 12.67 -4.07 22.45
N GLY A 508 12.81 -2.74 22.41
CA GLY A 508 11.95 -1.88 21.60
C GLY A 508 10.64 -1.51 22.31
N GLY A 509 9.73 -0.96 21.52
CA GLY A 509 8.47 -0.37 21.99
C GLY A 509 8.02 0.72 21.03
N SER A 510 6.91 1.41 21.31
CA SER A 510 6.41 2.51 20.46
C SER A 510 7.43 3.62 20.22
N ASN A 511 8.34 3.84 21.17
CA ASN A 511 9.36 4.89 21.12
C ASN A 511 10.76 4.35 20.82
N GLY A 512 10.90 3.05 20.51
CA GLY A 512 12.19 2.39 20.36
C GLY A 512 12.99 2.27 21.66
N GLU A 513 12.33 2.31 22.83
CA GLU A 513 12.98 2.15 24.14
C GLU A 513 13.83 0.87 24.13
N GLY A 514 15.06 0.96 24.64
CA GLY A 514 16.11 -0.03 24.39
C GLY A 514 15.87 -1.40 25.02
N PHE A 515 16.85 -1.88 25.76
CA PHE A 515 16.80 -3.22 26.34
C PHE A 515 16.31 -3.18 27.78
N GLN A 516 15.46 -4.13 28.15
CA GLN A 516 15.07 -4.34 29.54
C GLN A 516 14.99 -5.83 29.87
N ILE A 517 15.19 -6.14 31.15
CA ILE A 517 15.01 -7.47 31.70
C ILE A 517 13.68 -7.51 32.47
N TYR A 518 12.89 -8.55 32.23
CA TYR A 518 11.74 -8.90 33.05
C TYR A 518 11.91 -10.31 33.63
N SER A 519 11.91 -10.40 34.95
CA SER A 519 12.01 -11.67 35.67
C SER A 519 10.61 -12.20 36.03
N PRO A 520 10.38 -13.53 35.98
CA PRO A 520 9.14 -14.16 36.43
C PRO A 520 8.68 -13.82 37.86
N ASN A 521 9.57 -13.33 38.72
CA ASN A 521 9.27 -12.85 40.08
C ASN A 521 8.73 -11.40 40.12
N GLY A 522 8.59 -10.74 38.97
CA GLY A 522 8.13 -9.36 38.85
C GLY A 522 9.22 -8.29 38.99
N LEU A 523 10.50 -8.67 39.01
CA LEU A 523 11.59 -7.71 38.87
C LEU A 523 11.67 -7.24 37.41
N SER A 524 11.76 -5.93 37.19
CA SER A 524 11.94 -5.33 35.88
C SER A 524 12.98 -4.21 35.97
N TYR A 525 13.91 -4.13 35.03
CA TYR A 525 14.86 -3.02 34.95
C TYR A 525 15.43 -2.82 33.55
N GLN A 526 15.71 -1.56 33.23
CA GLN A 526 16.34 -1.16 31.97
C GLN A 526 17.83 -1.50 31.96
N LEU A 527 18.34 -1.83 30.79
CA LEU A 527 19.76 -2.02 30.49
C LEU A 527 20.26 -0.80 29.72
N GLN A 528 21.45 -0.31 30.08
CA GLN A 528 22.13 0.75 29.36
C GLN A 528 22.62 0.22 28.00
N PHE A 529 22.34 0.94 26.94
CA PHE A 529 22.83 0.67 25.59
C PHE A 529 23.31 2.00 25.00
N SER A 530 24.37 2.00 24.19
CA SER A 530 25.01 3.25 23.74
C SER A 530 24.12 4.09 22.81
N ASP A 531 24.24 5.42 22.91
CA ASP A 531 23.47 6.43 22.13
C ASP A 531 23.69 6.35 20.61
N GLU A 532 24.76 5.70 20.14
CA GLU A 532 25.06 5.50 18.72
C GLU A 532 24.25 4.34 18.06
N ASN A 533 23.41 3.63 18.83
CA ASN A 533 22.67 2.46 18.35
C ASN A 533 21.28 2.80 17.78
N VAL A 534 20.86 2.04 16.77
CA VAL A 534 19.60 2.26 16.06
C VAL A 534 18.40 1.91 16.95
N LEU A 535 17.48 2.86 17.13
CA LEU A 535 16.19 2.63 17.75
C LEU A 535 15.26 1.98 16.74
N LEU A 536 14.74 0.79 17.04
CA LEU A 536 13.94 0.01 16.10
C LEU A 536 12.56 -0.29 16.68
N GLU A 537 11.53 -0.10 15.85
CA GLU A 537 10.19 -0.60 16.10
C GLU A 537 9.92 -1.83 15.23
N GLY A 538 9.30 -2.86 15.81
CA GLY A 538 8.90 -4.08 15.09
C GLY A 538 10.07 -4.93 14.60
N SER A 539 11.22 -4.86 15.26
CA SER A 539 12.33 -5.80 15.09
C SER A 539 12.01 -7.15 15.74
N GLU A 540 12.86 -8.16 15.52
CA GLU A 540 12.79 -9.43 16.22
C GLU A 540 14.14 -9.73 16.91
N ILE A 541 14.08 -10.22 18.16
CA ILE A 541 15.20 -10.86 18.85
C ILE A 541 15.03 -12.37 18.70
N ILE A 542 16.11 -13.06 18.37
CA ILE A 542 16.13 -14.50 18.24
C ILE A 542 17.34 -15.11 18.96
N GLU A 543 17.11 -16.25 19.61
CA GLU A 543 18.16 -17.06 20.21
C GLU A 543 18.55 -18.19 19.25
N LEU A 544 19.85 -18.38 19.06
CA LEU A 544 20.43 -19.46 18.27
C LEU A 544 21.73 -19.92 18.93
N ASP A 545 21.80 -21.20 19.29
CA ASP A 545 22.97 -21.87 19.87
C ASP A 545 23.57 -21.13 21.09
N GLY A 546 22.72 -20.63 21.97
CA GLY A 546 23.05 -19.89 23.19
C GLY A 546 23.40 -18.41 22.97
N LYS A 547 23.29 -17.91 21.73
CA LYS A 547 23.55 -16.51 21.37
C LYS A 547 22.27 -15.80 20.95
N TYR A 548 22.27 -14.48 21.08
CA TYR A 548 21.11 -13.63 20.80
C TYR A 548 21.40 -12.71 19.63
N TYR A 549 20.42 -12.54 18.75
CA TYR A 549 20.54 -11.72 17.55
C TYR A 549 19.34 -10.78 17.40
N LEU A 550 19.61 -9.55 16.96
CA LEU A 550 18.60 -8.53 16.67
C LEU A 550 18.54 -8.29 15.16
N ILE A 551 17.34 -8.34 14.57
CA ILE A 551 17.16 -8.20 13.12
C ILE A 551 15.90 -7.40 12.75
N GLY A 552 16.01 -6.70 11.61
CA GLY A 552 14.91 -5.97 10.99
C GLY A 552 14.39 -4.84 11.86
N GLY A 553 13.14 -4.47 11.64
CA GLY A 553 12.48 -3.33 12.26
C GLY A 553 12.62 -2.06 11.44
N LYS A 554 11.66 -1.15 11.65
CA LYS A 554 11.69 0.21 11.11
C LYS A 554 12.49 1.08 12.06
N ILE A 555 13.36 1.93 11.53
CA ILE A 555 14.08 2.91 12.33
C ILE A 555 13.06 3.89 12.92
N PHE A 556 13.17 4.14 14.22
CA PHE A 556 12.38 5.14 14.90
C PHE A 556 12.90 6.53 14.54
N ASP A 557 12.35 7.08 13.46
CA ASP A 557 12.52 8.47 13.08
C ASP A 557 11.17 9.08 12.70
N SER A 558 11.16 10.40 12.54
CA SER A 558 9.96 11.19 12.28
C SER A 558 9.44 11.03 10.83
N GLY A 559 9.07 9.81 10.46
CA GLY A 559 8.25 9.52 9.28
C GLY A 559 8.99 9.02 8.04
N SER A 560 10.26 8.63 8.10
CA SER A 560 10.92 7.96 6.96
C SER A 560 10.59 6.47 6.91
N PHE A 561 10.67 5.84 5.73
CA PHE A 561 10.60 4.38 5.57
C PHE A 561 11.99 3.76 5.59
N THR A 562 12.80 4.11 6.58
CA THR A 562 14.10 3.46 6.74
C THR A 562 13.92 2.20 7.58
N PHE A 563 14.27 1.06 7.00
CA PHE A 563 14.32 -0.23 7.70
C PHE A 563 15.76 -0.61 7.99
N ASN A 564 15.97 -1.31 9.10
CA ASN A 564 17.28 -1.80 9.46
C ASN A 564 17.69 -2.99 8.57
N ASP A 565 18.73 -2.80 7.77
CA ASP A 565 19.31 -3.80 6.88
C ASP A 565 20.48 -4.58 7.51
N LYS A 566 20.70 -4.38 8.82
CA LYS A 566 21.78 -5.01 9.59
C LYS A 566 21.24 -6.10 10.50
N LEU A 567 22.02 -7.16 10.64
CA LEU A 567 21.86 -8.17 11.67
C LEU A 567 22.92 -7.94 12.75
N TYR A 568 22.49 -7.88 14.01
CA TYR A 568 23.37 -7.68 15.16
C TYR A 568 23.43 -8.94 16.02
N GLU A 569 24.61 -9.28 16.51
CA GLU A 569 24.77 -10.14 17.69
C GLU A 569 24.63 -9.27 18.95
N ILE A 570 23.84 -9.74 19.92
CA ILE A 570 23.55 -9.06 21.19
C ILE A 570 24.42 -9.70 22.28
N THR A 571 25.24 -8.89 22.95
CA THR A 571 25.96 -9.28 24.15
C THR A 571 25.39 -8.51 25.34
N VAL A 572 24.93 -9.22 26.36
CA VAL A 572 24.35 -8.65 27.59
C VAL A 572 25.32 -8.85 28.74
N ASP A 573 25.74 -7.75 29.36
CA ASP A 573 26.53 -7.71 30.58
C ASP A 573 25.60 -7.33 31.75
N LEU A 574 25.16 -8.33 32.51
CA LEU A 574 24.25 -8.13 33.64
C LEU A 574 24.93 -7.40 34.81
N ASP A 575 26.23 -7.59 35.01
CA ASP A 575 26.97 -6.99 36.13
C ASP A 575 27.03 -5.47 35.99
N ASN A 576 27.27 -5.00 34.76
CA ASN A 576 27.27 -3.57 34.44
C ASN A 576 25.93 -3.05 33.92
N LYS A 577 24.92 -3.93 33.79
CA LYS A 577 23.61 -3.66 33.18
C LYS A 577 23.74 -3.02 31.79
N LYS A 578 24.61 -3.57 30.94
CA LYS A 578 24.92 -3.04 29.61
C LYS A 578 24.58 -4.01 28.50
N VAL A 579 24.23 -3.47 27.33
CA VAL A 579 24.07 -4.23 26.08
C VAL A 579 25.00 -3.68 25.02
N LEU A 580 25.69 -4.59 24.33
CA LEU A 580 26.50 -4.32 23.15
C LEU A 580 25.87 -4.98 21.92
N LEU A 581 25.74 -4.21 20.84
CA LEU A 581 25.30 -4.70 19.54
C LEU A 581 26.49 -4.75 18.59
N THR A 582 26.80 -5.95 18.07
CA THR A 582 27.87 -6.14 17.09
C THR A 582 27.26 -6.46 15.74
N VAL A 583 27.49 -5.62 14.73
CA VAL A 583 27.04 -5.90 13.36
C VAL A 583 27.77 -7.14 12.83
N ILE A 584 27.01 -8.18 12.50
CA ILE A 584 27.57 -9.43 11.96
C ILE A 584 27.39 -9.53 10.44
N MET A 585 26.34 -8.92 9.90
CA MET A 585 25.97 -8.93 8.49
C MET A 585 25.16 -7.69 8.13
N VAL A 586 25.29 -7.22 6.88
CA VAL A 586 24.46 -6.17 6.28
C VAL A 586 23.97 -6.66 4.93
N HIS A 587 22.67 -6.61 4.70
CA HIS A 587 22.10 -6.91 3.39
C HIS A 587 20.72 -6.26 3.23
N PRO A 588 20.38 -5.65 2.08
CA PRO A 588 19.10 -4.97 1.88
C PRO A 588 17.86 -5.85 2.10
N VAL A 589 17.98 -7.17 1.93
CA VAL A 589 16.88 -8.12 2.20
C VAL A 589 16.51 -8.24 3.68
N LEU A 590 17.37 -7.78 4.60
CA LEU A 590 17.14 -7.79 6.05
C LEU A 590 16.30 -6.59 6.49
N ALA A 591 16.17 -5.57 5.64
CA ALA A 591 15.33 -4.38 5.85
C ALA A 591 13.84 -4.75 5.77
N ARG A 592 13.36 -5.40 6.84
CA ARG A 592 12.02 -5.96 6.98
C ARG A 592 11.30 -5.43 8.21
N TYR A 593 9.99 -5.31 8.12
CA TYR A 593 9.09 -4.94 9.21
C TYR A 593 7.87 -5.85 9.22
N GLY A 594 7.38 -6.23 10.41
CA GLY A 594 6.17 -7.06 10.54
C GLY A 594 6.35 -8.54 10.13
N PHE A 595 7.58 -9.02 10.05
CA PHE A 595 7.91 -10.42 9.72
C PHE A 595 7.85 -11.33 10.96
N LYS A 596 8.09 -12.63 10.74
CA LYS A 596 8.34 -13.62 11.80
C LYS A 596 9.70 -14.28 11.60
N SER A 597 10.32 -14.64 12.71
CA SER A 597 11.59 -15.36 12.72
C SER A 597 11.58 -16.53 13.70
N PHE A 598 12.30 -17.58 13.36
CA PHE A 598 12.54 -18.75 14.20
C PHE A 598 13.83 -19.44 13.76
N THR A 599 14.33 -20.39 14.56
CA THR A 599 15.54 -21.14 14.24
C THR A 599 15.20 -22.52 13.70
N LYS A 600 15.99 -23.01 12.75
CA LYS A 600 15.91 -24.39 12.25
C LYS A 600 17.28 -24.78 11.70
N ASN A 601 17.76 -25.98 12.02
CA ASN A 601 19.03 -26.52 11.52
C ASN A 601 20.25 -25.61 11.72
N GLY A 602 20.33 -24.90 12.85
CA GLY A 602 21.45 -23.98 13.11
C GLY A 602 21.38 -22.65 12.33
N ASN A 603 20.26 -22.37 11.66
CA ASN A 603 20.06 -21.15 10.87
C ASN A 603 18.90 -20.32 11.43
N ILE A 604 18.94 -19.02 11.16
CA ILE A 604 17.82 -18.11 11.39
C ILE A 604 16.94 -18.11 10.15
N ILE A 605 15.66 -18.39 10.32
CA ILE A 605 14.65 -18.35 9.26
C ILE A 605 13.81 -17.09 9.44
N ILE A 606 13.55 -16.39 8.35
CA ILE A 606 12.66 -15.22 8.31
C ILE A 606 11.56 -15.46 7.29
N ILE A 607 10.33 -15.14 7.68
CA ILE A 607 9.16 -15.28 6.80
C ILE A 607 8.30 -14.02 6.87
N GLY A 608 7.93 -13.52 5.70
CA GLY A 608 6.95 -12.46 5.52
C GLY A 608 7.46 -11.06 5.83
N GLY A 609 6.53 -10.25 6.33
CA GLY A 609 6.72 -8.82 6.53
C GLY A 609 6.76 -8.03 5.22
N VAL A 610 7.14 -6.76 5.35
CA VAL A 610 7.27 -5.79 4.26
C VAL A 610 8.65 -5.14 4.32
N GLY A 611 9.11 -4.58 3.20
CA GLY A 611 10.38 -3.84 3.13
C GLY A 611 10.38 -2.85 1.97
N MET A 612 11.56 -2.45 1.50
CA MET A 612 11.70 -1.49 0.39
C MET A 612 11.39 -2.08 -1.00
N LYS A 613 11.37 -3.41 -1.11
CA LYS A 613 10.86 -4.17 -2.25
C LYS A 613 9.60 -4.93 -1.82
N LEU A 614 8.67 -5.15 -2.74
CA LEU A 614 7.58 -6.10 -2.55
C LEU A 614 8.13 -7.52 -2.68
N TYR A 615 7.96 -8.35 -1.65
CA TYR A 615 8.45 -9.72 -1.68
C TYR A 615 7.61 -10.61 -2.59
N ASP A 616 8.25 -11.61 -3.19
CA ASP A 616 7.69 -12.62 -4.08
C ASP A 616 8.00 -14.03 -3.53
N GLN A 617 7.70 -15.09 -4.29
CA GLN A 617 7.91 -16.46 -3.84
C GLN A 617 9.39 -16.81 -3.56
N PHE A 618 10.34 -15.99 -3.99
CA PHE A 618 11.78 -16.24 -3.86
C PHE A 618 12.43 -15.48 -2.68
N ASP A 619 11.78 -14.45 -2.15
CA ASP A 619 12.33 -13.67 -1.04
C ASP A 619 11.32 -13.40 0.08
N THR A 620 10.09 -13.91 0.00
CA THR A 620 9.14 -13.90 1.13
C THR A 620 9.69 -14.69 2.32
N ALA A 621 10.40 -15.79 2.06
CA ALA A 621 11.07 -16.58 3.08
C ALA A 621 12.56 -16.73 2.77
N ILE A 622 13.39 -16.50 3.79
CA ILE A 622 14.85 -16.55 3.67
C ILE A 622 15.48 -17.28 4.85
N GLU A 623 16.63 -17.87 4.58
CA GLU A 623 17.50 -18.51 5.55
C GLU A 623 18.80 -17.71 5.71
N ILE A 624 19.25 -17.52 6.95
CA ILE A 624 20.51 -16.86 7.29
C ILE A 624 21.40 -17.85 8.02
N ASN A 625 22.55 -18.18 7.42
CA ASN A 625 23.59 -18.95 8.07
C ASN A 625 24.62 -18.01 8.71
N ILE A 626 24.72 -18.05 10.03
CA ILE A 626 25.61 -17.16 10.79
C ILE A 626 27.09 -17.48 10.55
N PRO A 627 27.54 -18.75 10.64
CA PRO A 627 28.95 -19.08 10.40
C PRO A 627 29.49 -18.67 9.02
N THR A 628 28.74 -18.93 7.94
CA THR A 628 29.17 -18.62 6.56
C THR A 628 28.81 -17.21 6.14
N LYS A 629 27.99 -16.50 6.93
CA LYS A 629 27.43 -15.17 6.61
C LYS A 629 26.72 -15.14 5.25
N THR A 630 25.94 -16.18 4.95
CA THR A 630 25.17 -16.27 3.70
C THR A 630 23.67 -16.13 3.95
N ILE A 631 22.98 -15.51 2.99
CA ILE A 631 21.51 -15.46 2.95
C ILE A 631 21.05 -16.24 1.71
N SER A 632 20.08 -17.12 1.91
CA SER A 632 19.50 -17.95 0.86
C SER A 632 17.98 -17.83 0.82
N SER A 633 17.40 -18.00 -0.37
CA SER A 633 15.96 -18.12 -0.58
C SER A 633 15.44 -19.46 -0.06
N ILE A 634 14.35 -19.42 0.68
CA ILE A 634 13.49 -20.59 0.91
C ILE A 634 12.31 -20.41 -0.04
N THR A 635 12.45 -20.94 -1.26
CA THR A 635 11.46 -20.73 -2.31
C THR A 635 10.12 -21.33 -1.89
N ILE A 636 9.05 -20.52 -1.93
CA ILE A 636 7.68 -20.99 -1.78
C ILE A 636 7.30 -21.66 -3.10
N ASP A 637 6.84 -22.91 -3.05
CA ASP A 637 6.44 -23.62 -4.25
C ASP A 637 5.22 -22.97 -4.94
N ASP A 638 5.05 -23.27 -6.23
CA ASP A 638 4.01 -22.65 -7.06
C ASP A 638 2.59 -22.97 -6.57
N GLU A 639 2.36 -24.16 -5.99
CA GLU A 639 1.05 -24.56 -5.48
C GLU A 639 0.67 -23.72 -4.25
N CYS A 640 1.59 -23.60 -3.29
CA CYS A 640 1.44 -22.77 -2.11
C CYS A 640 1.32 -21.29 -2.49
N TRP A 641 2.18 -20.78 -3.38
CA TRP A 641 2.11 -19.38 -3.83
C TRP A 641 0.79 -19.08 -4.55
N ALA A 642 0.24 -20.03 -5.31
CA ALA A 642 -1.03 -19.86 -6.00
C ALA A 642 -2.22 -19.63 -5.05
N THR A 643 -2.13 -20.12 -3.80
CA THR A 643 -3.13 -19.85 -2.75
C THR A 643 -3.14 -18.39 -2.29
N SER A 644 -2.11 -17.61 -2.62
CA SER A 644 -1.90 -16.20 -2.22
C SER A 644 -1.71 -16.02 -0.71
N PRO A 645 -0.71 -16.67 -0.11
CA PRO A 645 -0.49 -16.60 1.34
C PRO A 645 -0.11 -15.16 1.77
N VAL A 646 -0.62 -14.75 2.94
CA VAL A 646 -0.42 -13.43 3.55
C VAL A 646 0.30 -13.55 4.88
N PHE A 647 1.61 -13.28 4.87
CA PHE A 647 2.44 -13.33 6.07
C PHE A 647 2.52 -11.97 6.78
N VAL A 648 1.37 -11.33 6.98
CA VAL A 648 1.22 -10.07 7.73
C VAL A 648 0.39 -10.32 8.97
N GLY A 649 0.99 -10.08 10.14
CA GLY A 649 0.36 -10.35 11.42
C GLY A 649 0.08 -11.83 11.67
N SER A 650 0.77 -12.74 10.97
CA SER A 650 0.78 -14.17 11.28
C SER A 650 1.61 -14.45 12.54
N SER A 651 1.45 -15.65 13.09
CA SER A 651 2.29 -16.15 14.18
C SER A 651 2.83 -17.53 13.85
N THR A 652 3.87 -17.97 14.55
CA THR A 652 4.56 -19.23 14.26
C THR A 652 4.50 -20.19 15.45
N ILE A 653 4.34 -21.48 15.18
CA ILE A 653 4.41 -22.56 16.18
C ILE A 653 5.39 -23.61 15.69
N GLU A 654 6.42 -23.89 16.48
CA GLU A 654 7.31 -25.02 16.23
C GLU A 654 6.61 -26.34 16.59
N THR A 655 6.75 -27.33 15.71
CA THR A 655 6.28 -28.70 15.91
C THR A 655 7.44 -29.67 15.69
N ASP A 656 7.27 -30.94 16.06
CA ASP A 656 8.35 -31.95 16.04
C ASP A 656 9.14 -31.98 14.72
N ASN A 657 8.44 -31.86 13.57
CA ASN A 657 9.08 -31.92 12.25
C ASN A 657 9.04 -30.59 11.49
N ASN A 658 7.99 -29.78 11.68
CA ASN A 658 7.71 -28.60 10.85
C ASN A 658 7.44 -27.35 11.70
N VAL A 659 7.41 -26.18 11.07
CA VAL A 659 6.92 -24.93 11.68
C VAL A 659 5.59 -24.56 11.05
N TRP A 660 4.56 -24.35 11.88
CA TRP A 660 3.28 -23.83 11.44
C TRP A 660 3.30 -22.31 11.43
N ILE A 661 2.83 -21.72 10.35
CA ILE A 661 2.59 -20.30 10.18
C ILE A 661 1.07 -20.13 10.18
N VAL A 662 0.56 -19.55 11.25
CA VAL A 662 -0.87 -19.54 11.58
C VAL A 662 -1.43 -18.15 11.36
N GLY A 663 -2.59 -18.09 10.71
CA GLY A 663 -3.38 -16.88 10.54
C GLY A 663 -2.63 -15.75 9.84
N GLY A 664 -3.01 -14.52 10.17
CA GLY A 664 -2.56 -13.33 9.46
C GLY A 664 -3.56 -12.88 8.41
N GLY A 665 -3.39 -11.65 7.93
CA GLY A 665 -4.31 -11.09 6.96
C GLY A 665 -4.05 -9.62 6.65
N ALA A 666 -4.69 -9.15 5.60
CA ALA A 666 -4.61 -7.77 5.13
C ALA A 666 -5.98 -7.28 4.63
N VAL A 667 -6.29 -6.01 4.83
CA VAL A 667 -7.50 -5.37 4.28
C VAL A 667 -7.30 -4.89 2.85
N CYS A 668 -6.05 -4.89 2.37
CA CYS A 668 -5.65 -4.57 1.00
C CYS A 668 -6.21 -3.23 0.53
N TYR A 669 -5.98 -2.17 1.33
CA TYR A 669 -6.35 -0.79 0.98
C TYR A 669 -7.85 -0.58 0.67
N GLY A 670 -8.73 -1.44 1.22
CA GLY A 670 -10.17 -1.40 0.97
C GLY A 670 -10.63 -2.15 -0.28
N PHE A 671 -9.72 -2.80 -1.02
CA PHE A 671 -10.08 -3.66 -2.15
C PHE A 671 -10.76 -4.97 -1.72
N GLY A 672 -10.58 -5.35 -0.45
CA GLY A 672 -11.23 -6.49 0.18
C GLY A 672 -10.24 -7.31 1.00
N SER A 673 -10.68 -7.75 2.17
CA SER A 673 -9.82 -8.49 3.10
C SER A 673 -9.37 -9.85 2.56
N VAL A 674 -8.17 -10.24 2.96
CA VAL A 674 -7.60 -11.56 2.79
C VAL A 674 -7.14 -12.07 4.14
N TRP A 675 -7.38 -13.35 4.40
CA TRP A 675 -7.04 -14.03 5.63
C TRP A 675 -6.30 -15.30 5.30
N ASN A 676 -5.37 -15.68 6.17
CA ASN A 676 -4.59 -16.89 6.04
C ASN A 676 -5.13 -18.00 6.93
N GLY A 677 -5.04 -19.23 6.44
CA GLY A 677 -5.24 -20.44 7.22
C GLY A 677 -3.97 -20.84 8.00
N ILE A 678 -3.52 -22.07 7.79
CA ILE A 678 -2.28 -22.62 8.33
C ILE A 678 -1.43 -23.13 7.17
N VAL A 679 -0.23 -22.58 7.04
CA VAL A 679 0.82 -23.07 6.15
C VAL A 679 1.93 -23.66 7.00
N SER A 680 2.50 -24.80 6.62
CA SER A 680 3.64 -25.38 7.31
C SER A 680 4.89 -25.37 6.44
N LEU A 681 6.03 -25.17 7.10
CA LEU A 681 7.37 -25.29 6.52
C LEU A 681 8.06 -26.48 7.18
N GLY A 682 8.34 -27.52 6.40
CA GLY A 682 9.08 -28.70 6.82
C GLY A 682 10.40 -28.85 6.08
N LEU A 683 11.15 -29.88 6.44
CA LEU A 683 12.27 -30.36 5.61
C LEU A 683 11.77 -31.47 4.70
N GLU A 684 12.27 -31.52 3.48
CA GLU A 684 12.24 -32.72 2.66
C GLU A 684 13.02 -33.80 3.43
N THR A 685 12.30 -34.74 4.05
CA THR A 685 12.90 -36.03 4.37
C THR A 685 13.41 -36.61 3.06
N GLU A 686 14.69 -36.98 2.99
CA GLU A 686 15.28 -37.69 1.85
C GLU A 686 14.23 -38.67 1.30
N ALA A 687 13.73 -38.38 0.09
CA ALA A 687 12.94 -39.34 -0.64
C ALA A 687 13.81 -40.59 -0.73
N GLN A 688 13.34 -41.66 -0.09
CA GLN A 688 13.91 -42.99 -0.25
C GLN A 688 14.09 -43.24 -1.74
N THR A 689 15.35 -43.25 -2.20
CA THR A 689 15.73 -43.90 -3.44
C THR A 689 15.13 -45.29 -3.43
N ILE A 690 14.16 -45.53 -4.31
CA ILE A 690 13.75 -46.86 -4.75
C ILE A 690 14.24 -47.03 -6.17
#